data_AF-A0A6J6IUT4-F1
#
_entry.id   AF-A0A6J6IUT4-F1
#
_cell.length_a   1.000
_cell.length_b   1.000
_cell.length_c   1.000
_cell.angle_alpha   90.00
_cell.angle_beta   90.00
_cell.angle_gamma   90.00
#
_symmetry.space_group_name_H-M   'P 1'
#
loop_
_entity.id
_entity.type
_entity.pdbx_description
1 polymer ?
#
loop_
_entity_poly.entity_id
_entity_poly.type
_entity_poly.pdbx_seq_one_letter_code
_entity_poly.pdbx_strand_id
1 'polypeptide(L)'
;MFGEQPITWDRVGELNKLGVAVLSREVLANPPSYLEQPLLTINQPNLTEEDFAKQASGYGSGPWGWLVIWLYYSLMILVPMAVIVSAAFMFSARRQTHALAILSSVGATKATLQTVTFVSAFILTLAGAILGIGTGLGLVAVLAPINAKGDWHGFAGFHVDSAWTVALLGFAVALALLVGVIPARQGAKTNVLSVLRGANLPARLKIKTGIASLLMLSISVAYMIGFTIWQRYVLENNVGQNGDTLQWLTITGLFSQILLMLGFVMGSGWVIKLVSIALSALAKVSHSFTLQFAARDLILSRRRFSPLVAAIAVVSFMATAAVTNLYSSAMLNASMAQSVTLANQVFVDASQTVSQYVKNSSGSSYGIDSVKRTASQIRDLEVELSESSNIVKSSGVLGKTADPYSPLATELVLVPMAHLDKSDYCYWWNQQNNSSNEGKWQQSPVAPPSCENDPVDATKFVVGDVKDLRLISGGTTNADVEKVLNEGGFIAFDSLYLKAGQVKLDWVNREGLFNSDGEGPPLPEAEKSVTLKGILNPFITGHAFAYTGMISPATAASLGIEYEENLIVLNTNGPVPTSLIDRWMESGISPTYNFSGGFTPEQVIFYGNLVMLGLLLLISGMAVGLTQLEARNDQRILARLGASRRFMRFAPAVQIFALLATATALGAIGGIVATKTIYGSMASYNIEAPWEYLLALIIGAPLITAGLALLAAPRHPERKAKVAIE
;
A
#
# COMPACT_ATOMS: atom_id res chain seq x y z
N MET A 1 39.24 -8.14 2.00
CA MET A 1 39.04 -6.99 1.10
C MET A 1 39.94 -7.19 -0.11
N PHE A 2 39.37 -7.61 -1.25
CA PHE A 2 40.08 -7.56 -2.53
C PHE A 2 40.31 -6.09 -2.89
N GLY A 3 41.45 -5.75 -3.49
CA GLY A 3 41.92 -4.38 -3.69
C GLY A 3 41.02 -3.46 -4.53
N GLU A 4 41.52 -2.29 -4.92
CA GLU A 4 40.77 -1.21 -5.62
C GLU A 4 40.16 -1.59 -6.98
N GLN A 5 40.39 -2.80 -7.51
CA GLN A 5 39.82 -3.23 -8.77
C GLN A 5 38.42 -3.85 -8.58
N PRO A 6 37.41 -3.43 -9.36
CA PRO A 6 36.06 -3.96 -9.27
C PRO A 6 36.05 -5.45 -9.63
N ILE A 7 35.38 -6.26 -8.79
CA ILE A 7 35.23 -7.70 -9.03
C ILE A 7 34.13 -7.89 -10.09
N THR A 8 34.50 -8.27 -11.31
CA THR A 8 33.55 -8.55 -12.40
C THR A 8 32.79 -9.86 -12.20
N TRP A 9 31.70 -10.06 -12.95
CA TRP A 9 30.91 -11.30 -12.88
C TRP A 9 31.73 -12.57 -13.12
N ASP A 10 32.62 -12.55 -14.10
CA ASP A 10 33.50 -13.69 -14.40
C ASP A 10 34.35 -14.06 -13.19
N ARG A 11 34.88 -13.05 -12.49
CA ARG A 11 35.70 -13.25 -11.30
C ARG A 11 34.87 -13.75 -10.11
N VAL A 12 33.62 -13.29 -9.97
CA VAL A 12 32.67 -13.86 -9.01
C VAL A 12 32.40 -15.32 -9.33
N GLY A 13 32.20 -15.68 -10.60
CA GLY A 13 32.02 -17.07 -11.03
C GLY A 13 33.21 -17.97 -10.72
N GLU A 14 34.44 -17.49 -10.89
CA GLU A 14 35.67 -18.21 -10.51
C GLU A 14 35.78 -18.42 -9.00
N LEU A 15 35.47 -17.40 -8.20
CA LEU A 15 35.54 -17.47 -6.74
C LEU A 15 34.44 -18.37 -6.17
N ASN A 16 33.24 -18.34 -6.74
CA ASN A 16 32.14 -19.24 -6.37
C ASN A 16 32.50 -20.71 -6.63
N LYS A 17 33.23 -21.02 -7.72
CA LYS A 17 33.74 -22.39 -7.98
C LYS A 17 34.73 -22.87 -6.91
N LEU A 18 35.39 -21.95 -6.22
CA LEU A 18 36.28 -22.22 -5.09
C LEU A 18 35.53 -22.25 -3.75
N GLY A 19 34.19 -22.17 -3.76
CA GLY A 19 33.35 -22.14 -2.57
C GLY A 19 33.33 -20.77 -1.85
N VAL A 20 33.87 -19.72 -2.47
CA VAL A 20 33.92 -18.38 -1.89
C VAL A 20 32.77 -17.54 -2.43
N ALA A 21 31.80 -17.20 -1.59
CA ALA A 21 30.74 -16.26 -1.93
C ALA A 21 31.28 -14.82 -1.94
N VAL A 22 30.98 -14.06 -3.00
CA VAL A 22 31.51 -12.71 -3.18
C VAL A 22 30.39 -11.73 -3.51
N LEU A 23 30.18 -10.75 -2.64
CA LEU A 23 29.32 -9.60 -2.91
C LEU A 23 30.13 -8.53 -3.65
N SER A 24 29.82 -8.30 -4.93
CA SER A 24 30.47 -7.27 -5.74
C SER A 24 29.51 -6.13 -6.06
N ARG A 25 29.94 -4.89 -5.76
CA ARG A 25 29.22 -3.67 -6.16
C ARG A 25 29.06 -3.57 -7.68
N GLU A 26 30.07 -3.98 -8.45
CA GLU A 26 30.03 -3.92 -9.91
C GLU A 26 28.97 -4.85 -10.48
N VAL A 27 28.89 -6.07 -9.96
CA VAL A 27 27.87 -7.05 -10.36
C VAL A 27 26.47 -6.62 -9.94
N LEU A 28 26.31 -5.96 -8.79
CA LEU A 28 25.03 -5.40 -8.36
C LEU A 28 24.57 -4.21 -9.21
N ALA A 29 25.51 -3.36 -9.64
CA ALA A 29 25.22 -2.21 -10.50
C ALA A 29 24.96 -2.61 -11.96
N ASN A 30 25.70 -3.62 -12.43
CA ASN A 30 25.63 -4.15 -13.79
C ASN A 30 25.43 -5.68 -13.72
N PRO A 31 24.20 -6.14 -13.44
CA PRO A 31 23.94 -7.56 -13.37
C PRO A 31 24.24 -8.23 -14.72
N PRO A 32 24.88 -9.41 -14.73
CA PRO A 32 25.13 -10.18 -15.95
C PRO A 32 23.82 -10.52 -16.66
N SER A 33 23.90 -10.82 -17.96
CA SER A 33 22.71 -11.22 -18.71
C SER A 33 22.07 -12.46 -18.09
N TYR A 34 20.76 -12.59 -18.20
CA TYR A 34 20.03 -13.68 -17.53
C TYR A 34 20.50 -15.08 -17.98
N LEU A 35 21.04 -15.21 -19.20
CA LEU A 35 21.61 -16.45 -19.72
C LEU A 35 22.98 -16.80 -19.10
N GLU A 36 23.72 -15.80 -18.64
CA GLU A 36 25.03 -15.95 -18.01
C GLU A 36 24.93 -16.21 -16.50
N GLN A 37 23.72 -16.20 -15.93
CA GLN A 37 23.44 -16.52 -14.53
C GLN A 37 23.14 -18.03 -14.41
N PRO A 38 24.07 -18.86 -13.87
CA PRO A 38 23.89 -20.31 -13.78
C PRO A 38 22.61 -20.70 -13.02
N LEU A 39 22.24 -19.88 -12.03
CA LEU A 39 21.01 -20.03 -11.23
C LEU A 39 19.73 -19.97 -12.08
N LEU A 40 19.75 -19.29 -13.23
CA LEU A 40 18.60 -19.17 -14.12
C LEU A 40 18.54 -20.25 -15.20
N THR A 41 19.69 -20.71 -15.70
CA THR A 41 19.81 -21.64 -16.84
C THR A 41 19.86 -23.12 -16.48
N ILE A 42 20.34 -23.51 -15.28
CA ILE A 42 20.44 -24.92 -14.86
C ILE A 42 19.07 -25.63 -14.83
N ASN A 43 18.00 -24.92 -14.46
CA ASN A 43 16.67 -25.54 -14.28
C ASN A 43 15.79 -25.50 -15.53
N GLN A 44 16.21 -24.80 -16.59
CA GLN A 44 15.49 -24.74 -17.87
C GLN A 44 16.51 -24.52 -19.02
N PRO A 45 17.19 -25.59 -19.47
CA PRO A 45 18.31 -25.50 -20.42
C PRO A 45 17.93 -24.96 -21.81
N ASN A 46 16.63 -24.80 -22.09
CA ASN A 46 16.09 -24.26 -23.35
C ASN A 46 15.40 -22.88 -23.19
N LEU A 47 15.55 -22.19 -22.05
CA LEU A 47 15.01 -20.84 -21.87
C LEU A 47 15.69 -19.86 -22.82
N THR A 48 14.92 -19.25 -23.71
CA THR A 48 15.36 -18.07 -24.45
C THR A 48 15.21 -16.81 -23.57
N GLU A 49 15.95 -15.73 -23.88
CA GLU A 49 15.73 -14.43 -23.21
C GLU A 49 14.26 -13.98 -23.27
N GLU A 50 13.56 -14.35 -24.35
CA GLU A 50 12.15 -14.02 -24.56
C GLU A 50 11.22 -14.77 -23.61
N ASP A 51 11.51 -16.02 -23.29
CA ASP A 51 10.70 -16.85 -22.39
C ASP A 51 10.88 -16.43 -20.92
N PHE A 52 12.10 -16.05 -20.52
CA PHE A 52 12.35 -15.49 -19.19
C PHE A 52 11.72 -14.10 -19.04
N ALA A 53 11.78 -13.26 -20.08
CA ALA A 53 11.10 -11.97 -20.11
C ALA A 53 9.57 -12.09 -20.04
N LYS A 54 8.98 -13.27 -20.28
CA LYS A 54 7.56 -13.58 -20.04
C LYS A 54 7.29 -14.12 -18.63
N GLN A 55 8.28 -14.75 -17.99
CA GLN A 55 8.15 -15.40 -16.69
C GLN A 55 8.52 -14.49 -15.50
N ALA A 56 9.67 -13.80 -15.57
CA ALA A 56 10.18 -12.91 -14.52
C ALA A 56 9.32 -11.67 -14.29
N SER A 57 8.53 -11.35 -15.31
CA SER A 57 7.76 -10.13 -15.42
C SER A 57 6.33 -10.32 -14.88
N GLY A 58 5.98 -11.50 -14.36
CA GLY A 58 4.66 -11.84 -13.85
C GLY A 58 3.59 -11.84 -14.96
N TYR A 59 2.46 -12.50 -14.74
CA TYR A 59 1.34 -12.51 -15.68
C TYR A 59 0.81 -11.07 -15.92
N GLY A 60 1.36 -10.35 -16.91
CA GLY A 60 1.02 -8.93 -17.08
C GLY A 60 1.88 -8.05 -18.00
N SER A 61 2.96 -8.56 -18.59
CA SER A 61 4.17 -7.76 -18.79
C SER A 61 4.93 -8.05 -20.09
N GLY A 62 4.20 -8.46 -21.13
CA GLY A 62 4.69 -8.25 -22.49
C GLY A 62 4.89 -6.75 -22.77
N PRO A 63 5.58 -6.37 -23.87
CA PRO A 63 5.81 -4.96 -24.22
C PRO A 63 4.53 -4.11 -24.21
N TRP A 64 3.40 -4.71 -24.61
CA TRP A 64 2.08 -4.09 -24.58
C TRP A 64 1.56 -3.81 -23.16
N GLY A 65 1.71 -4.75 -22.23
CA GLY A 65 1.29 -4.59 -20.83
C GLY A 65 2.04 -3.44 -20.15
N TRP A 66 3.37 -3.39 -20.34
CA TRP A 66 4.19 -2.28 -19.88
C TRP A 66 3.76 -0.96 -20.48
N LEU A 67 3.60 -0.87 -21.81
CA LEU A 67 3.15 0.34 -22.47
C LEU A 67 1.83 0.88 -21.88
N VAL A 68 0.87 0.00 -21.59
CA VAL A 68 -0.42 0.42 -21.03
C VAL A 68 -0.29 0.84 -19.57
N ILE A 69 0.49 0.12 -18.74
CA ILE A 69 0.77 0.51 -17.35
C ILE A 69 1.46 1.88 -17.31
N TRP A 70 2.47 2.08 -18.15
CA TRP A 70 3.17 3.36 -18.29
C TRP A 70 2.23 4.47 -18.76
N LEU A 71 1.38 4.21 -19.76
CA LEU A 71 0.38 5.16 -20.23
C LEU A 71 -0.61 5.53 -19.12
N TYR A 72 -1.07 4.55 -18.35
CA TYR A 72 -1.96 4.77 -17.23
C TYR A 72 -1.33 5.64 -16.14
N TYR A 73 -0.14 5.27 -15.63
CA TYR A 73 0.54 6.06 -14.60
C TYR A 73 0.87 7.47 -15.12
N SER A 74 1.25 7.58 -16.38
CA SER A 74 1.43 8.87 -17.04
C SER A 74 0.15 9.69 -17.01
N LEU A 75 -1.00 9.13 -17.40
CA LEU A 75 -2.28 9.84 -17.40
C LEU A 75 -2.77 10.20 -15.99
N MET A 76 -2.58 9.29 -15.02
CA MET A 76 -2.88 9.51 -13.60
C MET A 76 -2.07 10.66 -13.01
N ILE A 77 -0.85 10.90 -13.47
CA ILE A 77 -0.04 12.04 -13.04
C ILE A 77 -0.40 13.29 -13.86
N LEU A 78 -0.54 13.15 -15.18
CA LEU A 78 -0.75 14.23 -16.14
C LEU A 78 -2.06 14.98 -15.90
N VAL A 79 -3.18 14.27 -15.71
CA VAL A 79 -4.50 14.89 -15.56
C VAL A 79 -4.56 15.80 -14.33
N PRO A 80 -4.25 15.33 -13.10
CA PRO A 80 -4.20 16.20 -11.92
C PRO A 80 -3.18 17.33 -12.07
N MET A 81 -1.98 17.04 -12.57
CA MET A 81 -0.95 18.06 -12.74
C MET A 81 -1.42 19.17 -13.69
N ALA A 82 -2.02 18.82 -14.83
CA ALA A 82 -2.59 19.78 -15.75
C ALA A 82 -3.69 20.65 -15.10
N VAL A 83 -4.54 20.06 -14.25
CA VAL A 83 -5.62 20.78 -13.57
C VAL A 83 -5.07 21.72 -12.48
N ILE A 84 -4.11 21.28 -11.66
CA ILE A 84 -3.45 22.10 -10.63
C ILE A 84 -2.72 23.26 -11.28
N VAL A 85 -1.92 22.99 -12.31
CA VAL A 85 -1.14 23.97 -13.05
C VAL A 85 -2.07 24.98 -13.72
N SER A 86 -3.17 24.52 -14.33
CA SER A 86 -4.19 25.40 -14.91
C SER A 86 -4.85 26.31 -13.87
N ALA A 87 -5.21 25.77 -12.70
CA ALA A 87 -5.76 26.55 -11.60
C ALA A 87 -4.77 27.61 -11.11
N ALA A 88 -3.52 27.22 -10.85
CA ALA A 88 -2.43 28.10 -10.43
C ALA A 88 -2.19 29.24 -11.44
N PHE A 89 -2.14 28.93 -12.73
CA PHE A 89 -1.87 29.93 -13.77
C PHE A 89 -3.02 30.88 -14.01
N MET A 90 -4.27 30.43 -13.92
CA MET A 90 -5.40 31.35 -13.96
C MET A 90 -5.33 32.38 -12.83
N PHE A 91 -4.72 32.06 -11.69
CA PHE A 91 -4.49 33.03 -10.62
C PHE A 91 -3.38 34.03 -10.96
N SER A 92 -2.22 33.54 -11.44
CA SER A 92 -1.10 34.40 -11.83
C SER A 92 -1.49 35.38 -12.94
N ALA A 93 -2.15 34.87 -14.00
CA ALA A 93 -2.60 35.69 -15.13
C ALA A 93 -3.56 36.80 -14.69
N ARG A 94 -4.46 36.51 -13.74
CA ARG A 94 -5.41 37.52 -13.19
C ARG A 94 -4.70 38.63 -12.43
N ARG A 95 -3.72 38.29 -11.58
CA ARG A 95 -2.92 39.28 -10.84
C ARG A 95 -2.20 40.25 -11.77
N GLN A 96 -1.79 39.77 -12.94
CA GLN A 96 -1.05 40.56 -13.93
C GLN A 96 -1.95 41.25 -14.96
N THR A 97 -3.29 41.09 -14.93
CA THR A 97 -4.18 41.70 -15.94
C THR A 97 -4.02 43.22 -16.06
N HIS A 98 -3.89 43.91 -14.93
CA HIS A 98 -3.68 45.36 -14.93
C HIS A 98 -2.28 45.74 -15.45
N ALA A 99 -1.25 44.98 -15.07
CA ALA A 99 0.11 45.19 -15.57
C ALA A 99 0.22 44.93 -17.07
N LEU A 100 -0.41 43.87 -17.57
CA LEU A 100 -0.51 43.55 -19.00
C LEU A 100 -1.33 44.59 -19.76
N ALA A 101 -2.39 45.14 -19.15
CA ALA A 101 -3.17 46.22 -19.73
C ALA A 101 -2.33 47.50 -19.87
N ILE A 102 -1.54 47.89 -18.85
CA ILE A 102 -0.59 49.01 -18.94
C ILE A 102 0.47 48.73 -20.00
N LEU A 103 1.03 47.51 -20.03
CA LEU A 103 2.03 47.14 -21.03
C LEU A 103 1.45 47.26 -22.45
N SER A 104 0.20 46.85 -22.64
CA SER A 104 -0.52 47.00 -23.90
C SER A 104 -0.82 48.47 -24.25
N SER A 105 -1.07 49.34 -23.27
CA SER A 105 -1.33 50.77 -23.53
C SER A 105 -0.08 51.54 -23.95
N VAL A 106 1.11 51.04 -23.61
CA VAL A 106 2.40 51.56 -24.08
C VAL A 106 2.78 50.99 -25.47
N GLY A 107 1.93 50.15 -26.07
CA GLY A 107 2.12 49.63 -27.43
C GLY A 107 2.73 48.22 -27.50
N ALA A 108 2.75 47.46 -26.40
CA ALA A 108 3.28 46.10 -26.42
C ALA A 108 2.49 45.18 -27.37
N THR A 109 3.23 44.44 -28.20
CA THR A 109 2.64 43.50 -29.17
C THR A 109 2.02 42.28 -28.47
N LYS A 110 1.12 41.59 -29.18
CA LYS A 110 0.53 40.32 -28.69
C LYS A 110 1.60 39.27 -28.39
N ALA A 111 2.68 39.23 -29.17
CA ALA A 111 3.80 38.33 -28.93
C ALA A 111 4.51 38.65 -27.62
N THR A 112 4.79 39.93 -27.34
CA THR A 112 5.41 40.37 -26.09
C THR A 112 4.56 39.99 -24.87
N LEU A 113 3.24 40.22 -24.92
CA LEU A 113 2.31 39.84 -23.84
C LEU A 113 2.29 38.33 -23.60
N GLN A 114 2.34 37.52 -24.68
CA GLN A 114 2.41 36.07 -24.60
C GLN A 114 3.75 35.59 -24.01
N THR A 115 4.87 36.14 -24.47
CA THR A 115 6.21 35.78 -23.97
C THR A 115 6.37 36.10 -22.48
N VAL A 116 5.94 37.28 -22.03
CA VAL A 116 6.00 37.63 -20.60
C VAL A 116 5.20 36.67 -19.73
N THR A 117 3.98 36.32 -20.18
CA THR A 117 3.12 35.36 -19.48
C THR A 117 3.74 33.96 -19.48
N PHE A 118 4.33 33.55 -20.60
CA PHE A 118 4.96 32.24 -20.78
C PHE A 118 6.23 32.09 -19.94
N VAL A 119 7.12 33.08 -19.93
CA VAL A 119 8.35 33.07 -19.12
C VAL A 119 8.01 33.06 -17.63
N SER A 120 7.04 33.88 -17.20
CA SER A 120 6.55 33.86 -15.82
C SER A 120 6.02 32.48 -15.43
N ALA A 121 5.34 31.81 -16.36
CA ALA A 121 4.82 30.47 -16.15
C ALA A 121 5.93 29.43 -16.03
N PHE A 122 6.90 29.48 -16.93
CA PHE A 122 8.06 28.60 -16.94
C PHE A 122 8.86 28.70 -15.64
N ILE A 123 9.21 29.91 -15.20
CA ILE A 123 10.01 30.13 -13.97
C ILE A 123 9.26 29.58 -12.75
N LEU A 124 7.96 29.85 -12.64
CA LEU A 124 7.16 29.39 -11.50
C LEU A 124 7.09 27.86 -11.43
N THR A 125 6.89 27.19 -12.57
CA THR A 125 6.85 25.72 -12.60
C THR A 125 8.22 25.11 -12.37
N LEU A 126 9.28 25.69 -12.94
CA LEU A 126 10.65 25.22 -12.73
C LEU A 126 11.05 25.29 -11.26
N ALA A 127 10.82 26.44 -10.61
CA ALA A 127 11.09 26.59 -9.18
C ALA A 127 10.24 25.62 -8.34
N GLY A 128 8.96 25.45 -8.67
CA GLY A 128 8.08 24.49 -8.01
C GLY A 128 8.53 23.04 -8.17
N ALA A 129 9.01 22.66 -9.36
CA ALA A 129 9.51 21.31 -9.64
C ALA A 129 10.81 21.02 -8.88
N ILE A 130 11.76 21.97 -8.85
CA ILE A 130 13.02 21.83 -8.10
C ILE A 130 12.73 21.68 -6.60
N LEU A 131 11.87 22.55 -6.05
CA LEU A 131 11.49 22.46 -4.64
C LEU A 131 10.75 21.15 -4.34
N GLY A 132 9.82 20.74 -5.20
CA GLY A 132 9.05 19.51 -5.04
C GLY A 132 9.94 18.27 -5.03
N ILE A 133 10.80 18.12 -6.04
CA ILE A 133 11.77 17.01 -6.12
C ILE A 133 12.72 17.04 -4.92
N GLY A 134 13.27 18.21 -4.57
CA GLY A 134 14.16 18.36 -3.42
C GLY A 134 13.51 17.96 -2.11
N THR A 135 12.27 18.40 -1.86
CA THR A 135 11.53 18.00 -0.65
C THR A 135 11.15 16.53 -0.65
N GLY A 136 10.77 15.95 -1.80
CA GLY A 136 10.43 14.54 -1.92
C GLY A 136 11.63 13.63 -1.66
N LEU A 137 12.75 13.91 -2.32
CA LEU A 137 14.01 13.19 -2.10
C LEU A 137 14.52 13.37 -0.66
N GLY A 138 14.43 14.58 -0.10
CA GLY A 138 14.82 14.85 1.29
C GLY A 138 13.97 14.10 2.31
N LEU A 139 12.65 14.02 2.09
CA LEU A 139 11.76 13.23 2.96
C LEU A 139 12.09 11.74 2.90
N VAL A 140 12.32 11.18 1.71
CA VAL A 140 12.71 9.77 1.57
C VAL A 140 14.07 9.51 2.23
N ALA A 141 15.05 10.39 2.03
CA ALA A 141 16.39 10.26 2.62
C ALA A 141 16.36 10.21 4.16
N VAL A 142 15.40 10.87 4.80
CA VAL A 142 15.25 10.90 6.27
C VAL A 142 14.34 9.78 6.76
N LEU A 143 13.18 9.57 6.13
CA LEU A 143 12.14 8.67 6.64
C LEU A 143 12.42 7.20 6.33
N ALA A 144 12.95 6.90 5.14
CA ALA A 144 13.23 5.52 4.73
C ALA A 144 14.21 4.79 5.69
N PRO A 145 15.36 5.36 6.10
CA PRO A 145 16.25 4.68 7.04
C PRO A 145 15.64 4.53 8.44
N ILE A 146 14.81 5.48 8.89
CA ILE A 146 14.11 5.40 10.19
C ILE A 146 13.13 4.23 10.18
N ASN A 147 12.39 4.02 9.09
CA ASN A 147 11.46 2.91 8.97
C ASN A 147 12.14 1.56 8.82
N ALA A 148 13.26 1.54 8.10
CA ALA A 148 13.99 0.31 7.84
C ALA A 148 14.52 -0.32 9.13
N LYS A 149 14.76 0.45 10.21
CA LYS A 149 15.28 -0.05 11.49
C LYS A 149 16.52 -0.96 11.36
N GLY A 150 17.30 -0.78 10.29
CA GLY A 150 18.47 -1.60 9.97
C GLY A 150 18.21 -2.80 9.05
N ASP A 151 17.00 -2.97 8.52
CA ASP A 151 16.66 -3.96 7.51
C ASP A 151 17.11 -3.50 6.11
N TRP A 152 18.02 -4.26 5.50
CA TRP A 152 18.49 -4.02 4.14
C TRP A 152 17.44 -4.33 3.07
N HIS A 153 16.45 -5.20 3.35
CA HIS A 153 15.33 -5.46 2.44
C HIS A 153 14.33 -4.29 2.43
N GLY A 154 14.14 -3.62 3.57
CA GLY A 154 13.30 -2.43 3.70
C GLY A 154 13.93 -1.16 3.13
N PHE A 155 15.26 -1.04 3.14
CA PHE A 155 15.98 0.09 2.55
C PHE A 155 17.40 -0.31 2.13
N ALA A 156 17.55 -0.66 0.85
CA ALA A 156 18.83 -1.02 0.23
C ALA A 156 19.83 0.16 0.09
N GLY A 157 19.60 1.28 0.75
CA GLY A 157 20.39 2.51 0.66
C GLY A 157 19.78 3.58 -0.23
N PHE A 158 20.22 4.83 -0.05
CA PHE A 158 19.70 5.98 -0.78
C PHE A 158 20.31 6.05 -2.18
N HIS A 159 19.61 5.47 -3.15
CA HIS A 159 19.99 5.47 -4.56
C HIS A 159 19.04 6.37 -5.35
N VAL A 160 19.52 7.56 -5.73
CA VAL A 160 18.76 8.45 -6.61
C VAL A 160 19.20 8.16 -8.03
N ASP A 161 18.28 7.61 -8.83
CA ASP A 161 18.50 7.56 -10.26
C ASP A 161 18.45 8.99 -10.83
N SER A 162 19.65 9.50 -11.15
CA SER A 162 19.80 10.84 -11.68
C SER A 162 19.14 11.00 -13.05
N ALA A 163 19.12 9.95 -13.87
CA ALA A 163 18.52 10.01 -15.21
C ALA A 163 17.01 10.18 -15.10
N TRP A 164 16.34 9.38 -14.25
CA TRP A 164 14.90 9.53 -14.00
C TRP A 164 14.56 10.85 -13.33
N THR A 165 15.38 11.32 -12.40
CA THR A 165 15.17 12.61 -11.74
C THR A 165 15.21 13.78 -12.74
N VAL A 166 16.20 13.77 -13.65
CA VAL A 166 16.30 14.76 -14.73
C VAL A 166 15.15 14.62 -15.73
N ALA A 167 14.76 13.39 -16.08
CA ALA A 167 13.62 13.13 -16.97
C ALA A 167 12.30 13.67 -16.39
N LEU A 168 12.05 13.47 -15.09
CA LEU A 168 10.89 14.02 -14.38
C LEU A 168 10.90 15.54 -14.36
N LEU A 169 12.06 16.16 -14.14
CA LEU A 169 12.21 17.62 -14.20
C LEU A 169 11.92 18.14 -15.62
N GLY A 170 12.47 17.50 -16.64
CA GLY A 170 12.21 17.82 -18.05
C GLY A 170 10.74 17.66 -18.43
N PHE A 171 10.09 16.62 -17.93
CA PHE A 171 8.66 16.37 -18.12
C PHE A 171 7.78 17.44 -17.45
N ALA A 172 8.09 17.82 -16.21
CA ALA A 172 7.40 18.89 -15.51
C ALA A 172 7.51 20.22 -16.27
N VAL A 173 8.68 20.50 -16.84
CA VAL A 173 8.91 21.65 -17.73
C VAL A 173 8.05 21.52 -18.99
N ALA A 174 8.08 20.39 -19.70
CA ALA A 174 7.29 20.20 -20.92
C ALA A 174 5.79 20.40 -20.67
N LEU A 175 5.27 19.89 -19.56
CA LEU A 175 3.90 20.12 -19.11
C LEU A 175 3.61 21.59 -18.85
N ALA A 176 4.52 22.32 -18.21
CA ALA A 176 4.39 23.76 -18.00
C ALA A 176 4.25 24.50 -19.33
N LEU A 177 5.08 24.15 -20.31
CA LEU A 177 5.06 24.76 -21.64
C LEU A 177 3.71 24.49 -22.33
N LEU A 178 3.22 23.25 -22.29
CA LEU A 178 1.95 22.86 -22.91
C LEU A 178 0.74 23.55 -22.26
N VAL A 179 0.65 23.50 -20.93
CA VAL A 179 -0.47 24.10 -20.18
C VAL A 179 -0.43 25.63 -20.26
N GLY A 180 0.77 26.22 -20.25
CA GLY A 180 0.99 27.68 -20.32
C GLY A 180 0.50 28.34 -21.61
N VAL A 181 0.35 27.58 -22.71
CA VAL A 181 -0.18 28.11 -23.99
C VAL A 181 -1.61 28.62 -23.83
N ILE A 182 -2.44 27.95 -23.03
CA ILE A 182 -3.85 28.28 -22.85
C ILE A 182 -4.03 29.70 -22.26
N PRO A 183 -3.45 30.04 -21.09
CA PRO A 183 -3.55 31.38 -20.54
C PRO A 183 -2.84 32.44 -21.40
N ALA A 184 -1.69 32.11 -22.02
CA ALA A 184 -1.01 33.05 -22.93
C ALA A 184 -1.92 33.48 -24.10
N ARG A 185 -2.66 32.53 -24.68
CA ARG A 185 -3.66 32.82 -25.72
C ARG A 185 -4.87 33.59 -25.20
N GLN A 186 -5.30 33.33 -23.97
CA GLN A 186 -6.45 34.04 -23.37
C GLN A 186 -6.11 35.48 -22.99
N GLY A 187 -4.92 35.73 -22.43
CA GLY A 187 -4.45 37.08 -22.07
C GLY A 187 -4.26 38.00 -23.28
N ALA A 188 -3.85 37.47 -24.42
CA ALA A 188 -3.74 38.24 -25.66
C ALA A 188 -5.10 38.68 -26.26
N LYS A 189 -6.22 38.13 -25.76
CA LYS A 189 -7.57 38.40 -26.27
C LYS A 189 -8.41 39.28 -25.34
N THR A 190 -7.91 39.66 -24.17
CA THR A 190 -8.66 40.51 -23.25
C THR A 190 -8.72 41.93 -23.77
N ASN A 191 -9.92 42.49 -23.86
CA ASN A 191 -10.14 43.86 -24.31
C ASN A 191 -9.61 44.83 -23.24
N VAL A 192 -8.56 45.57 -23.59
CA VAL A 192 -7.86 46.52 -22.71
C VAL A 192 -8.86 47.53 -22.12
N LEU A 193 -9.82 47.99 -22.93
CA LEU A 193 -10.81 48.98 -22.52
C LEU A 193 -11.82 48.42 -21.51
N SER A 194 -12.20 47.15 -21.60
CA SER A 194 -13.11 46.53 -20.63
C SER A 194 -12.42 46.24 -19.29
N VAL A 195 -11.13 45.90 -19.33
CA VAL A 195 -10.29 45.70 -18.14
C VAL A 195 -10.09 47.03 -17.40
N LEU A 196 -9.76 48.11 -18.13
CA LEU A 196 -9.59 49.45 -17.55
C LEU A 196 -10.90 50.04 -17.01
N ARG A 197 -12.04 49.73 -17.65
CA ARG A 197 -13.38 50.17 -17.19
C ARG A 197 -13.97 49.30 -16.08
N GLY A 198 -13.33 48.19 -15.70
CA GLY A 198 -13.84 47.26 -14.67
C GLY A 198 -15.13 46.52 -15.05
N ALA A 199 -15.52 46.52 -16.33
CA ALA A 199 -16.77 45.91 -16.78
C ALA A 199 -16.60 44.41 -17.03
N ASN A 200 -16.75 43.60 -15.98
CA ASN A 200 -16.80 42.14 -16.11
C ASN A 200 -18.23 41.67 -16.43
N LEU A 201 -18.48 41.23 -17.67
CA LEU A 201 -19.75 40.61 -18.04
C LEU A 201 -19.89 39.24 -17.35
N PRO A 202 -21.02 38.94 -16.66
CA PRO A 202 -21.22 37.66 -16.01
C PRO A 202 -21.32 36.54 -17.07
N ALA A 203 -20.50 35.49 -16.91
CA ALA A 203 -20.50 34.35 -17.82
C ALA A 203 -21.79 33.51 -17.64
N ARG A 204 -22.59 33.35 -18.70
CA ARG A 204 -23.81 32.53 -18.66
C ARG A 204 -23.47 31.03 -18.58
N LEU A 205 -24.23 30.31 -17.74
CA LEU A 205 -24.12 28.87 -17.55
C LEU A 205 -24.72 28.14 -18.76
N LYS A 206 -23.89 27.51 -19.59
CA LYS A 206 -24.40 26.62 -20.64
C LYS A 206 -24.83 25.29 -20.00
N ILE A 207 -26.13 25.02 -19.97
CA ILE A 207 -26.72 23.77 -19.43
C ILE A 207 -26.02 22.52 -20.01
N LYS A 208 -25.62 22.58 -21.28
CA LYS A 208 -24.88 21.53 -22.00
C LYS A 208 -23.63 21.02 -21.25
N THR A 209 -22.93 21.88 -20.52
CA THR A 209 -21.74 21.47 -19.73
C THR A 209 -22.08 20.60 -18.53
N GLY A 210 -23.28 20.76 -17.95
CA GLY A 210 -23.75 19.90 -16.87
C GLY A 210 -24.20 18.55 -17.33
N ILE A 211 -24.95 18.55 -18.43
CA ILE A 211 -25.37 17.30 -19.08
C ILE A 211 -24.13 16.49 -19.48
N ALA A 212 -23.10 17.13 -20.06
CA ALA A 212 -21.86 16.45 -20.40
C ALA A 212 -21.14 15.85 -19.18
N SER A 213 -21.06 16.57 -18.06
CA SER A 213 -20.46 16.05 -16.83
C SER A 213 -21.28 14.90 -16.23
N LEU A 214 -22.60 15.02 -16.17
CA LEU A 214 -23.48 13.96 -15.68
C LEU A 214 -23.36 12.72 -16.56
N LEU A 215 -23.35 12.88 -17.89
CA LEU A 215 -23.13 11.76 -18.80
C LEU A 215 -21.77 11.11 -18.58
N MET A 216 -20.68 11.88 -18.45
CA MET A 216 -19.35 11.34 -18.16
C MET A 216 -19.27 10.58 -16.84
N LEU A 217 -19.83 11.13 -15.77
CA LEU A 217 -19.88 10.46 -14.46
C LEU A 217 -20.74 9.19 -14.51
N SER A 218 -21.91 9.24 -15.17
CA SER A 218 -22.77 8.07 -15.35
C SER A 218 -22.11 6.98 -16.18
N ILE A 219 -21.39 7.35 -17.26
CA ILE A 219 -20.62 6.40 -18.08
C ILE A 219 -19.51 5.77 -17.24
N SER A 220 -18.78 6.57 -16.44
CA SER A 220 -17.74 6.06 -15.54
C SER A 220 -18.29 5.07 -14.52
N VAL A 221 -19.39 5.42 -13.85
CA VAL A 221 -20.04 4.53 -12.87
C VAL A 221 -20.59 3.26 -13.52
N ALA A 222 -21.25 3.36 -14.68
CA ALA A 222 -21.74 2.21 -15.42
C ALA A 222 -20.58 1.29 -15.87
N TYR A 223 -19.47 1.88 -16.31
CA TYR A 223 -18.26 1.14 -16.67
C TYR A 223 -17.64 0.45 -15.46
N MET A 224 -17.56 1.11 -14.30
CA MET A 224 -17.08 0.52 -13.05
C MET A 224 -17.93 -0.67 -12.59
N ILE A 225 -19.26 -0.54 -12.68
CA ILE A 225 -20.19 -1.63 -12.35
C ILE A 225 -20.01 -2.78 -13.33
N GLY A 226 -19.99 -2.50 -14.63
CA GLY A 226 -19.77 -3.51 -15.68
C GLY A 226 -18.43 -4.22 -15.53
N PHE A 227 -17.36 -3.47 -15.20
CA PHE A 227 -16.05 -4.01 -14.90
C PHE A 227 -16.09 -4.95 -13.69
N THR A 228 -16.71 -4.54 -12.59
CA THR A 228 -16.81 -5.37 -11.38
C THR A 228 -17.58 -6.67 -11.65
N ILE A 229 -18.66 -6.61 -12.44
CA ILE A 229 -19.43 -7.79 -12.86
C ILE A 229 -18.58 -8.69 -13.76
N TRP A 230 -17.87 -8.12 -14.74
CA TRP A 230 -17.02 -8.88 -15.65
C TRP A 230 -15.84 -9.53 -14.93
N GLN A 231 -15.16 -8.79 -14.05
CA GLN A 231 -14.07 -9.28 -13.21
C GLN A 231 -14.54 -10.44 -12.33
N ARG A 232 -15.71 -10.29 -11.68
CA ARG A 232 -16.33 -11.37 -10.90
C ARG A 232 -16.65 -12.59 -11.77
N TYR A 233 -17.22 -12.39 -12.95
CA TYR A 233 -17.52 -13.47 -13.89
C TYR A 233 -16.26 -14.23 -14.35
N VAL A 234 -15.18 -13.51 -14.70
CA VAL A 234 -13.91 -14.12 -15.11
C VAL A 234 -13.30 -14.93 -13.98
N LEU A 235 -13.28 -14.38 -12.76
CA LEU A 235 -12.76 -15.05 -11.57
C LEU A 235 -13.61 -16.28 -11.19
N GLU A 236 -14.93 -16.17 -11.16
CA GLU A 236 -15.84 -17.27 -10.77
C GLU A 236 -15.85 -18.43 -11.78
N ASN A 237 -15.64 -18.16 -13.06
CA ASN A 237 -15.75 -19.19 -14.11
C ASN A 237 -14.39 -19.65 -14.65
N ASN A 238 -13.27 -19.24 -14.03
CA ASN A 238 -11.91 -19.54 -14.49
C ASN A 238 -11.70 -19.28 -15.99
N VAL A 239 -12.42 -18.29 -16.57
CA VAL A 239 -12.46 -18.07 -18.02
C VAL A 239 -11.09 -17.62 -18.50
N GLY A 240 -10.34 -18.56 -19.06
CA GLY A 240 -9.03 -18.32 -19.65
C GLY A 240 -8.10 -17.59 -18.68
N GLN A 241 -7.54 -18.31 -17.71
CA GLN A 241 -6.27 -17.95 -17.03
C GLN A 241 -5.07 -17.93 -18.00
N ASN A 242 -5.32 -17.67 -19.29
CA ASN A 242 -4.33 -17.21 -20.23
C ASN A 242 -3.95 -15.79 -19.81
N GLY A 243 -2.66 -15.45 -19.82
CA GLY A 243 -2.15 -14.16 -19.36
C GLY A 243 -2.86 -12.93 -19.95
N ASP A 244 -3.46 -13.07 -21.14
CA ASP A 244 -4.17 -12.00 -21.84
C ASP A 244 -5.45 -11.54 -21.12
N THR A 245 -6.26 -12.43 -20.54
CA THR A 245 -7.55 -12.05 -19.91
C THR A 245 -7.33 -11.22 -18.65
N LEU A 246 -6.35 -11.62 -17.82
CA LEU A 246 -5.99 -10.90 -16.60
C LEU A 246 -5.33 -9.54 -16.91
N GLN A 247 -4.57 -9.46 -18.00
CA GLN A 247 -4.07 -8.20 -18.53
C GLN A 247 -5.22 -7.26 -18.92
N TRP A 248 -6.20 -7.74 -19.69
CA TRP A 248 -7.36 -6.93 -20.08
C TRP A 248 -8.19 -6.49 -18.87
N LEU A 249 -8.32 -7.33 -17.85
CA LEU A 249 -8.95 -6.96 -16.58
C LEU A 249 -8.21 -5.80 -15.90
N THR A 250 -6.89 -5.88 -15.81
CA THR A 250 -6.09 -4.80 -15.21
C THR A 250 -6.27 -3.52 -16.03
N ILE A 251 -6.06 -3.57 -17.34
CA ILE A 251 -6.14 -2.41 -18.24
C ILE A 251 -7.50 -1.72 -18.17
N THR A 252 -8.59 -2.47 -18.22
CA THR A 252 -9.94 -1.92 -18.19
C THR A 252 -10.27 -1.28 -16.85
N GLY A 253 -9.90 -1.91 -15.72
CA GLY A 253 -10.06 -1.32 -14.39
C GLY A 253 -9.40 0.05 -14.27
N LEU A 254 -8.20 0.22 -14.85
CA LEU A 254 -7.43 1.46 -14.83
C LEU A 254 -8.10 2.61 -15.63
N PHE A 255 -8.74 2.32 -16.76
CA PHE A 255 -9.46 3.33 -17.56
C PHE A 255 -10.62 3.99 -16.80
N SER A 256 -11.29 3.23 -15.92
CA SER A 256 -12.43 3.72 -15.14
C SER A 256 -12.07 4.94 -14.27
N GLN A 257 -10.86 4.96 -13.72
CA GLN A 257 -10.36 6.03 -12.86
C GLN A 257 -10.11 7.33 -13.62
N ILE A 258 -9.56 7.21 -14.83
CA ILE A 258 -9.31 8.36 -15.72
C ILE A 258 -10.65 9.02 -16.09
N LEU A 259 -11.66 8.21 -16.45
CA LEU A 259 -12.99 8.72 -16.76
C LEU A 259 -13.62 9.44 -15.54
N LEU A 260 -13.46 8.90 -14.34
CA LEU A 260 -13.97 9.52 -13.12
C LEU A 260 -13.31 10.88 -12.87
N MET A 261 -11.98 10.97 -13.02
CA MET A 261 -11.24 12.24 -12.91
C MET A 261 -11.73 13.28 -13.92
N LEU A 262 -11.89 12.90 -15.19
CA LEU A 262 -12.41 13.80 -16.23
C LEU A 262 -13.83 14.25 -15.91
N GLY A 263 -14.65 13.36 -15.36
CA GLY A 263 -15.99 13.67 -14.83
C GLY A 263 -15.97 14.75 -13.75
N PHE A 264 -15.04 14.66 -12.79
CA PHE A 264 -14.85 15.70 -11.76
C PHE A 264 -14.42 17.04 -12.35
N VAL A 265 -13.48 17.04 -13.31
CA VAL A 265 -13.01 18.26 -13.97
C VAL A 265 -14.16 18.97 -14.69
N MET A 266 -14.94 18.23 -15.49
CA MET A 266 -16.11 18.76 -16.19
C MET A 266 -17.25 19.18 -15.23
N GLY A 267 -17.41 18.47 -14.12
CA GLY A 267 -18.46 18.68 -13.13
C GLY A 267 -18.23 19.82 -12.15
N SER A 268 -16.99 20.30 -12.03
CA SER A 268 -16.58 21.34 -11.08
C SER A 268 -17.48 22.58 -11.05
N GLY A 269 -17.96 23.03 -12.21
CA GLY A 269 -18.88 24.16 -12.28
C GLY A 269 -20.27 23.86 -11.70
N TRP A 270 -20.76 22.63 -11.79
CA TRP A 270 -22.05 22.23 -11.23
C TRP A 270 -21.97 21.97 -9.73
N VAL A 271 -20.84 21.49 -9.24
CA VAL A 271 -20.55 21.42 -7.80
C VAL A 271 -20.78 22.78 -7.13
N ILE A 272 -20.29 23.87 -7.72
CA ILE A 272 -20.52 25.24 -7.20
C ILE A 272 -22.01 25.58 -7.13
N LYS A 273 -22.81 25.18 -8.13
CA LYS A 273 -24.25 25.40 -8.13
C LYS A 273 -24.94 24.59 -7.01
N LEU A 274 -24.54 23.33 -6.82
CA LEU A 274 -25.05 22.47 -5.75
C LEU A 274 -24.72 23.05 -4.37
N VAL A 275 -23.46 23.45 -4.15
CA VAL A 275 -23.02 24.10 -2.90
C VAL A 275 -23.80 25.39 -2.65
N SER A 276 -24.01 26.21 -3.69
CA SER A 276 -24.83 27.42 -3.56
C SER A 276 -26.28 27.11 -3.17
N ILE A 277 -26.91 26.08 -3.77
CA ILE A 277 -28.27 25.65 -3.41
C ILE A 277 -28.30 25.17 -1.95
N ALA A 278 -27.34 24.35 -1.53
CA ALA A 278 -27.25 23.86 -0.16
C ALA A 278 -27.08 25.00 0.86
N LEU A 279 -26.17 25.94 0.59
CA LEU A 279 -25.98 27.14 1.41
C LEU A 279 -27.24 28.02 1.44
N SER A 280 -27.97 28.13 0.32
CA SER A 280 -29.23 28.88 0.24
C SER A 280 -30.33 28.22 1.08
N ALA A 281 -30.41 26.88 1.06
CA ALA A 281 -31.36 26.13 1.87
C ALA A 281 -31.04 26.29 3.36
N LEU A 282 -29.76 26.15 3.74
CA LEU A 282 -29.31 26.36 5.11
C LEU A 282 -29.52 27.81 5.58
N ALA A 283 -29.36 28.79 4.68
CA ALA A 283 -29.64 30.19 4.97
C ALA A 283 -31.12 30.45 5.28
N LYS A 284 -32.04 29.77 4.58
CA LYS A 284 -33.48 29.86 4.86
C LYS A 284 -33.83 29.28 6.23
N VAL A 285 -33.22 28.15 6.60
CA VAL A 285 -33.46 27.49 7.90
C VAL A 285 -32.85 28.28 9.06
N SER A 286 -31.62 28.78 8.90
CA SER A 286 -30.90 29.51 9.95
C SER A 286 -31.18 31.02 9.99
N HIS A 287 -32.01 31.54 9.08
CA HIS A 287 -32.24 32.98 8.86
C HIS A 287 -30.96 33.82 8.74
N SER A 288 -29.85 33.23 8.30
CA SER A 288 -28.54 33.89 8.24
C SER A 288 -28.32 34.60 6.91
N PHE A 289 -28.25 35.94 6.95
CA PHE A 289 -27.88 36.77 5.80
C PHE A 289 -26.50 36.41 5.22
N THR A 290 -25.55 36.03 6.08
CA THR A 290 -24.18 35.67 5.68
C THR A 290 -24.18 34.45 4.75
N LEU A 291 -24.97 33.42 5.06
CA LEU A 291 -25.09 32.22 4.24
C LEU A 291 -25.77 32.52 2.90
N GLN A 292 -26.80 33.37 2.91
CA GLN A 292 -27.50 33.77 1.69
C GLN A 292 -26.61 34.60 0.75
N PHE A 293 -25.81 35.51 1.32
CA PHE A 293 -24.83 36.29 0.57
C PHE A 293 -23.75 35.38 -0.02
N ALA A 294 -23.17 34.50 0.82
CA ALA A 294 -22.17 33.53 0.42
C ALA A 294 -22.63 32.67 -0.77
N ALA A 295 -23.87 32.16 -0.70
CA ALA A 295 -24.47 31.35 -1.76
C ALA A 295 -24.59 32.10 -3.10
N ARG A 296 -25.08 33.35 -3.08
CA ARG A 296 -25.27 34.16 -4.28
C ARG A 296 -23.94 34.54 -4.92
N ASP A 297 -22.97 34.94 -4.10
CA ASP A 297 -21.65 35.32 -4.57
C ASP A 297 -20.87 34.12 -5.18
N LEU A 298 -21.09 32.90 -4.68
CA LEU A 298 -20.54 31.67 -5.28
C LEU A 298 -20.94 31.48 -6.75
N ILE A 299 -22.21 31.76 -7.08
CA ILE A 299 -22.73 31.63 -8.44
C ILE A 299 -22.09 32.68 -9.36
N LEU A 300 -21.95 33.91 -8.88
CA LEU A 300 -21.34 35.01 -9.62
C LEU A 300 -19.85 34.77 -9.87
N SER A 301 -19.16 34.19 -8.89
CA SER A 301 -17.73 33.87 -8.94
C SER A 301 -17.43 32.48 -9.52
N ARG A 302 -18.38 31.80 -10.18
CA ARG A 302 -18.21 30.42 -10.67
C ARG A 302 -17.00 30.20 -11.58
N ARG A 303 -16.75 31.10 -12.54
CA ARG A 303 -15.61 31.01 -13.48
C ARG A 303 -14.25 31.09 -12.76
N ARG A 304 -14.25 31.59 -11.52
CA ARG A 304 -13.07 31.68 -10.66
C ARG A 304 -12.84 30.40 -9.86
N PHE A 305 -13.88 29.83 -9.26
CA PHE A 305 -13.72 28.69 -8.35
C PHE A 305 -13.76 27.33 -9.04
N SER A 306 -14.29 27.22 -10.27
CA SER A 306 -14.41 25.91 -10.95
C SER A 306 -13.06 25.18 -11.15
N PRO A 307 -11.98 25.84 -11.61
CA PRO A 307 -10.68 25.18 -11.72
C PRO A 307 -10.10 24.73 -10.38
N LEU A 308 -10.34 25.52 -9.31
CA LEU A 308 -9.92 25.19 -7.95
C LEU A 308 -10.64 23.93 -7.44
N VAL A 309 -11.96 23.89 -7.61
CA VAL A 309 -12.78 22.73 -7.22
C VAL A 309 -12.37 21.47 -7.98
N ALA A 310 -12.10 21.60 -9.28
CA ALA A 310 -11.60 20.48 -10.09
C ALA A 310 -10.25 19.96 -9.57
N ALA A 311 -9.27 20.84 -9.33
CA ALA A 311 -7.96 20.45 -8.84
C ALA A 311 -8.05 19.70 -7.51
N ILE A 312 -8.84 20.21 -6.58
CA ILE A 312 -8.96 19.65 -5.24
C ILE A 312 -9.68 18.30 -5.26
N ALA A 313 -10.73 18.17 -6.07
CA ALA A 313 -11.44 16.89 -6.22
C ALA A 313 -10.53 15.80 -6.80
N VAL A 314 -9.78 16.10 -7.87
CA VAL A 314 -8.87 15.13 -8.51
C VAL A 314 -7.71 14.75 -7.58
N VAL A 315 -7.12 15.71 -6.88
CA VAL A 315 -6.00 15.44 -5.98
C VAL A 315 -6.45 14.67 -4.74
N SER A 316 -7.60 15.03 -4.16
CA SER A 316 -8.19 14.28 -3.04
C SER A 316 -8.58 12.87 -3.45
N PHE A 317 -9.05 12.69 -4.68
CA PHE A 317 -9.29 11.38 -5.29
C PHE A 317 -8.03 10.52 -5.30
N MET A 318 -6.92 11.03 -5.85
CA MET A 318 -5.68 10.26 -5.93
C MET A 318 -5.13 9.91 -4.57
N ALA A 319 -5.08 10.89 -3.66
CA ALA A 319 -4.54 10.67 -2.34
C ALA A 319 -5.40 9.66 -1.56
N THR A 320 -6.72 9.72 -1.69
CA THR A 320 -7.61 8.75 -1.05
C THR A 320 -7.48 7.37 -1.69
N ALA A 321 -7.37 7.27 -3.01
CA ALA A 321 -7.19 5.99 -3.69
C ALA A 321 -5.87 5.32 -3.26
N ALA A 322 -4.78 6.09 -3.21
CA ALA A 322 -3.46 5.62 -2.80
C ALA A 322 -3.42 5.21 -1.31
N VAL A 323 -3.90 6.07 -0.40
CA VAL A 323 -3.90 5.78 1.04
C VAL A 323 -4.83 4.62 1.36
N THR A 324 -6.03 4.56 0.77
CA THR A 324 -6.96 3.43 0.98
C THR A 324 -6.36 2.12 0.48
N ASN A 325 -5.68 2.13 -0.67
CA ASN A 325 -5.01 0.92 -1.18
C ASN A 325 -3.87 0.47 -0.26
N LEU A 326 -2.96 1.38 0.12
CA LEU A 326 -1.87 1.04 1.03
C LEU A 326 -2.39 0.57 2.40
N TYR A 327 -3.45 1.20 2.91
CA TYR A 327 -4.03 0.86 4.21
C TYR A 327 -4.73 -0.50 4.17
N SER A 328 -5.49 -0.78 3.10
CA SER A 328 -6.11 -2.09 2.91
C SER A 328 -5.04 -3.17 2.77
N SER A 329 -3.96 -2.94 2.02
CA SER A 329 -2.83 -3.87 1.93
C SER A 329 -2.18 -4.10 3.29
N ALA A 330 -1.95 -3.04 4.07
CA ALA A 330 -1.37 -3.14 5.41
C ALA A 330 -2.29 -3.89 6.38
N MET A 331 -3.60 -3.67 6.31
CA MET A 331 -4.58 -4.39 7.13
C MET A 331 -4.65 -5.87 6.75
N LEU A 332 -4.60 -6.18 5.47
CA LEU A 332 -4.58 -7.56 5.00
C LEU A 332 -3.30 -8.28 5.40
N ASN A 333 -2.16 -7.62 5.23
CA ASN A 333 -0.88 -8.14 5.72
C ASN A 333 -0.93 -8.34 7.23
N ALA A 334 -1.53 -7.43 8.00
CA ALA A 334 -1.68 -7.58 9.45
C ALA A 334 -2.66 -8.70 9.83
N SER A 335 -3.75 -8.91 9.08
CA SER A 335 -4.71 -9.98 9.33
C SER A 335 -4.18 -11.36 8.91
N MET A 336 -3.29 -11.40 7.90
CA MET A 336 -2.57 -12.59 7.47
C MET A 336 -1.24 -12.78 8.20
N ALA A 337 -0.78 -11.79 8.98
CA ALA A 337 0.44 -11.86 9.77
C ALA A 337 0.19 -12.79 10.96
N GLN A 338 0.42 -14.05 10.69
CA GLN A 338 0.26 -15.15 11.61
C GLN A 338 1.65 -15.44 12.21
N SER A 339 1.77 -15.34 13.54
CA SER A 339 3.07 -15.41 14.21
C SER A 339 3.54 -16.84 14.34
N VAL A 340 4.59 -17.19 13.57
CA VAL A 340 5.20 -18.53 13.60
C VAL A 340 5.95 -18.81 14.91
N THR A 341 6.41 -17.76 15.59
CA THR A 341 7.04 -17.80 16.92
C THR A 341 6.52 -16.68 17.82
N LEU A 342 6.84 -16.73 19.12
CA LEU A 342 6.61 -15.59 20.01
C LEU A 342 7.45 -14.37 19.56
N ALA A 343 7.00 -13.15 19.89
CA ALA A 343 7.60 -11.89 19.40
C ALA A 343 9.12 -11.74 19.68
N ASN A 344 9.63 -12.38 20.73
CA ASN A 344 11.05 -12.37 21.10
C ASN A 344 11.60 -13.80 21.15
N GLN A 345 11.29 -14.59 20.12
CA GLN A 345 11.69 -15.98 20.03
C GLN A 345 12.08 -16.35 18.61
N VAL A 346 13.16 -17.12 18.51
CA VAL A 346 13.68 -17.69 17.27
C VAL A 346 13.74 -19.19 17.42
N PHE A 347 13.28 -19.89 16.39
CA PHE A 347 13.49 -21.32 16.22
C PHE A 347 14.54 -21.55 15.15
N VAL A 348 15.44 -22.49 15.38
CA VAL A 348 16.39 -22.96 14.38
C VAL A 348 16.23 -24.48 14.31
N ASP A 349 15.89 -24.98 13.14
CA ASP A 349 15.90 -26.41 12.87
C ASP A 349 17.34 -26.83 12.54
N ALA A 350 17.99 -27.55 13.45
CA ALA A 350 19.36 -28.02 13.28
C ALA A 350 19.46 -29.19 12.29
N SER A 351 18.37 -29.68 11.70
CA SER A 351 18.44 -30.52 10.50
C SER A 351 18.49 -29.69 9.21
N GLN A 352 18.17 -28.40 9.27
CA GLN A 352 18.13 -27.54 8.10
C GLN A 352 19.46 -26.80 7.94
N THR A 353 19.88 -26.68 6.69
CA THR A 353 20.96 -25.78 6.29
C THR A 353 20.53 -25.00 5.08
N VAL A 354 20.79 -23.69 5.10
CA VAL A 354 20.63 -22.86 3.93
C VAL A 354 21.67 -23.32 2.91
N SER A 355 21.20 -24.06 1.91
CA SER A 355 21.97 -24.46 0.75
C SER A 355 21.84 -23.42 -0.35
N GLN A 356 22.72 -23.52 -1.35
CA GLN A 356 22.62 -22.63 -2.50
C GLN A 356 21.26 -22.78 -3.20
N TYR A 357 20.53 -21.67 -3.25
CA TYR A 357 19.60 -21.24 -4.30
C TYR A 357 19.04 -22.37 -5.18
N VAL A 358 17.98 -23.05 -4.73
CA VAL A 358 17.25 -24.02 -5.56
C VAL A 358 16.03 -23.32 -6.18
N LYS A 359 16.07 -23.14 -7.49
CA LYS A 359 15.02 -22.42 -8.26
C LYS A 359 13.86 -23.35 -8.62
N ASN A 360 12.65 -23.00 -8.19
CA ASN A 360 11.39 -23.52 -8.74
C ASN A 360 10.63 -22.40 -9.47
N SER A 361 9.56 -22.77 -10.20
CA SER A 361 8.84 -21.90 -11.14
C SER A 361 8.14 -20.69 -10.51
N SER A 362 8.08 -20.62 -9.18
CA SER A 362 7.35 -19.62 -8.38
C SER A 362 8.23 -18.52 -7.78
N GLY A 363 9.56 -18.59 -7.88
CA GLY A 363 10.45 -17.54 -7.38
C GLY A 363 11.80 -18.05 -6.93
N SER A 364 12.61 -17.13 -6.40
CA SER A 364 13.88 -17.45 -5.77
C SER A 364 13.67 -17.76 -4.30
N SER A 365 13.98 -18.98 -3.84
CA SER A 365 14.16 -19.25 -2.41
C SER A 365 15.60 -19.69 -2.15
N TYR A 366 16.09 -19.38 -0.96
CA TYR A 366 17.16 -20.18 -0.38
C TYR A 366 16.74 -21.65 -0.46
N GLY A 367 17.63 -22.52 -0.93
CA GLY A 367 17.44 -23.95 -0.76
C GLY A 367 17.57 -24.24 0.73
N ILE A 368 16.65 -25.02 1.29
CA ILE A 368 16.85 -25.60 2.61
C ILE A 368 17.19 -27.06 2.36
N ASP A 369 18.48 -27.38 2.44
CA ASP A 369 18.92 -28.77 2.44
C ASP A 369 18.76 -29.35 3.83
N SER A 370 18.56 -30.66 3.87
CA SER A 370 18.53 -31.42 5.12
C SER A 370 19.90 -32.04 5.39
N VAL A 371 20.45 -31.77 6.57
CA VAL A 371 21.74 -32.28 7.05
C VAL A 371 21.51 -32.99 8.36
N LYS A 372 21.93 -34.25 8.44
CA LYS A 372 21.90 -35.03 9.67
C LYS A 372 23.08 -34.62 10.56
N ARG A 373 22.80 -33.91 11.66
CA ARG A 373 23.78 -33.53 12.69
C ARG A 373 23.76 -34.52 13.86
N THR A 374 24.91 -34.77 14.49
CA THR A 374 24.97 -35.53 15.75
C THR A 374 24.50 -34.67 16.92
N ALA A 375 24.08 -35.29 18.03
CA ALA A 375 23.66 -34.56 19.23
C ALA A 375 24.72 -33.57 19.74
N SER A 376 26.01 -33.90 19.63
CA SER A 376 27.09 -32.98 19.99
C SER A 376 27.15 -31.76 19.07
N GLN A 377 27.01 -31.95 17.75
CA GLN A 377 27.03 -30.86 16.77
C GLN A 377 25.83 -29.92 16.94
N ILE A 378 24.66 -30.46 17.30
CA ILE A 378 23.46 -29.66 17.59
C ILE A 378 23.68 -28.82 18.85
N ARG A 379 24.30 -29.41 19.88
CA ARG A 379 24.63 -28.69 21.11
C ARG A 379 25.68 -27.60 20.89
N ASP A 380 26.69 -27.87 20.07
CA ASP A 380 27.70 -26.87 19.70
C ASP A 380 27.06 -25.70 18.94
N LEU A 381 26.13 -25.98 18.00
CA LEU A 381 25.37 -24.97 17.26
C LEU A 381 24.47 -24.13 18.18
N GLU A 382 23.79 -24.74 19.15
CA GLU A 382 23.00 -24.00 20.14
C GLU A 382 23.88 -23.03 20.94
N VAL A 383 25.06 -23.49 21.40
CA VAL A 383 26.00 -22.65 22.14
C VAL A 383 26.47 -21.49 21.26
N GLU A 384 26.88 -21.77 20.03
CA GLU A 384 27.29 -20.74 19.05
C GLU A 384 26.19 -19.69 18.83
N LEU A 385 24.94 -20.12 18.60
CA LEU A 385 23.80 -19.22 18.43
C LEU A 385 23.53 -18.40 19.68
N SER A 386 23.62 -19.01 20.87
CA SER A 386 23.39 -18.32 22.14
C SER A 386 24.47 -17.26 22.44
N GLU A 387 25.72 -17.53 22.08
CA GLU A 387 26.86 -16.64 22.29
C GLU A 387 27.01 -15.59 21.18
N SER A 388 26.33 -15.78 20.04
CA SER A 388 26.39 -14.86 18.90
C SER A 388 25.87 -13.44 19.21
N SER A 389 25.05 -13.28 20.25
CA SER A 389 24.52 -11.98 20.66
C SER A 389 24.03 -11.94 22.11
N ASN A 390 24.34 -10.84 22.81
CA ASN A 390 23.88 -10.57 24.17
C ASN A 390 22.36 -10.40 24.30
N ILE A 391 21.62 -10.34 23.19
CA ILE A 391 20.15 -10.27 23.22
C ILE A 391 19.52 -11.61 23.57
N VAL A 392 20.23 -12.72 23.33
CA VAL A 392 19.75 -14.07 23.63
C VAL A 392 19.78 -14.26 25.14
N LYS A 393 18.62 -14.52 25.73
CA LYS A 393 18.42 -14.65 27.18
C LYS A 393 18.51 -16.11 27.62
N SER A 394 17.90 -17.01 26.84
CA SER A 394 17.89 -18.44 27.11
C SER A 394 17.83 -19.23 25.81
N SER A 395 18.52 -20.36 25.79
CA SER A 395 18.51 -21.32 24.68
C SER A 395 18.23 -22.73 25.21
N GLY A 396 17.83 -23.61 24.30
CA GLY A 396 17.75 -25.05 24.55
C GLY A 396 17.39 -25.81 23.28
N VAL A 397 17.66 -27.11 23.30
CA VAL A 397 17.32 -28.05 22.23
C VAL A 397 16.12 -28.88 22.69
N LEU A 398 15.10 -28.95 21.84
CA LEU A 398 13.88 -29.70 22.06
C LEU A 398 13.76 -30.80 21.00
N GLY A 399 13.01 -31.84 21.35
CA GLY A 399 12.53 -32.83 20.40
C GLY A 399 11.42 -32.25 19.52
N LYS A 400 11.36 -32.66 18.27
CA LYS A 400 10.21 -32.44 17.40
C LYS A 400 9.91 -33.67 16.55
N THR A 401 8.65 -33.84 16.14
CA THR A 401 8.31 -34.85 15.15
C THR A 401 8.96 -34.55 13.81
N ALA A 402 9.22 -35.59 13.03
CA ALA A 402 9.77 -35.45 11.70
C ALA A 402 8.78 -34.73 10.78
N ASP A 403 9.30 -33.79 9.99
CA ASP A 403 8.51 -33.04 9.03
C ASP A 403 8.16 -33.95 7.82
N PRO A 404 6.87 -34.23 7.54
CA PRO A 404 6.47 -35.06 6.42
C PRO A 404 6.96 -34.58 5.05
N TYR A 405 7.26 -33.28 4.89
CA TYR A 405 7.85 -32.73 3.66
C TYR A 405 9.35 -32.97 3.54
N SER A 406 10.03 -33.32 4.63
CA SER A 406 11.48 -33.51 4.63
C SER A 406 11.89 -34.68 3.72
N PRO A 407 12.97 -34.54 2.92
CA PRO A 407 13.54 -35.65 2.17
C PRO A 407 14.01 -36.80 3.08
N LEU A 408 14.32 -36.50 4.35
CA LEU A 408 14.71 -37.49 5.35
C LEU A 408 13.51 -38.29 5.90
N ALA A 409 12.28 -37.82 5.66
CA ALA A 409 11.05 -38.45 6.11
C ALA A 409 10.50 -39.52 5.14
N THR A 410 11.25 -39.91 4.11
CA THR A 410 10.79 -40.91 3.12
C THR A 410 10.53 -42.30 3.68
N GLU A 411 11.08 -42.61 4.85
CA GLU A 411 10.90 -43.90 5.52
C GLU A 411 9.64 -43.93 6.43
N LEU A 412 8.99 -42.77 6.66
CA LEU A 412 7.79 -42.69 7.50
C LEU A 412 6.55 -43.15 6.72
N VAL A 413 6.01 -44.31 7.11
CA VAL A 413 4.77 -44.85 6.56
C VAL A 413 3.55 -44.30 7.31
N LEU A 414 3.58 -44.30 8.64
CA LEU A 414 2.51 -43.81 9.50
C LEU A 414 2.98 -42.59 10.31
N VAL A 415 2.26 -41.48 10.16
CA VAL A 415 2.56 -40.20 10.81
C VAL A 415 1.47 -39.88 11.82
N PRO A 416 1.80 -39.54 13.07
CA PRO A 416 0.82 -39.09 14.04
C PRO A 416 0.41 -37.64 13.75
N MET A 417 -0.88 -37.36 13.76
CA MET A 417 -1.45 -36.03 13.55
C MET A 417 -2.54 -35.72 14.58
N ALA A 418 -2.74 -34.45 14.92
CA ALA A 418 -3.91 -34.04 15.69
C ALA A 418 -5.15 -34.12 14.80
N HIS A 419 -6.22 -34.72 15.31
CA HIS A 419 -7.43 -34.97 14.54
C HIS A 419 -8.10 -33.66 14.11
N LEU A 420 -8.30 -33.51 12.80
CA LEU A 420 -9.03 -32.41 12.19
C LEU A 420 -10.32 -32.93 11.53
N ASP A 421 -11.43 -32.28 11.85
CA ASP A 421 -12.70 -32.51 11.17
C ASP A 421 -12.74 -31.72 9.86
N LYS A 422 -13.64 -32.12 8.95
CA LYS A 422 -13.89 -31.37 7.71
C LYS A 422 -14.32 -29.91 7.94
N SER A 423 -14.84 -29.57 9.11
CA SER A 423 -15.17 -28.19 9.51
C SER A 423 -13.96 -27.37 9.97
N ASP A 424 -12.86 -28.03 10.32
CA ASP A 424 -11.67 -27.41 10.92
C ASP A 424 -10.71 -26.90 9.84
N TYR A 425 -10.83 -27.39 8.60
CA TYR A 425 -10.05 -26.90 7.48
C TYR A 425 -10.58 -25.56 6.96
N CYS A 426 -9.66 -24.66 6.64
CA CYS A 426 -9.97 -23.45 5.89
C CYS A 426 -10.39 -23.88 4.50
N TYR A 427 -11.64 -23.59 4.12
CA TYR A 427 -12.10 -23.77 2.75
C TYR A 427 -11.45 -22.69 1.86
N TRP A 428 -10.15 -22.84 1.57
CA TRP A 428 -9.50 -22.10 0.51
C TRP A 428 -8.30 -22.84 -0.09
N TRP A 429 -8.14 -22.64 -1.41
CA TRP A 429 -7.10 -23.13 -2.32
C TRP A 429 -7.27 -24.55 -2.89
N ASN A 430 -7.79 -24.63 -4.12
CA ASN A 430 -7.45 -25.73 -5.03
C ASN A 430 -6.58 -25.15 -6.16
N GLN A 431 -5.26 -25.28 -6.03
CA GLN A 431 -4.37 -25.41 -7.18
C GLN A 431 -4.05 -26.89 -7.35
N GLN A 432 -4.84 -27.61 -8.14
CA GLN A 432 -4.43 -28.73 -8.98
C GLN A 432 -5.69 -29.35 -9.60
N ASN A 433 -6.06 -28.85 -10.79
CA ASN A 433 -6.42 -29.71 -11.91
C ASN A 433 -6.60 -28.84 -13.16
N ASN A 434 -5.51 -28.70 -13.93
CA ASN A 434 -5.54 -28.14 -15.28
C ASN A 434 -6.25 -29.06 -16.30
N SER A 435 -6.99 -30.08 -15.85
CA SER A 435 -7.59 -31.11 -16.72
C SER A 435 -9.09 -31.37 -16.53
N SER A 436 -9.79 -30.74 -15.59
CA SER A 436 -11.25 -30.89 -15.48
C SER A 436 -11.95 -29.62 -15.03
N ASN A 437 -12.83 -29.13 -15.91
CA ASN A 437 -13.63 -27.90 -15.83
C ASN A 437 -14.69 -27.86 -14.70
N GLU A 438 -14.47 -28.44 -13.52
CA GLU A 438 -15.53 -28.59 -12.50
C GLU A 438 -15.19 -28.08 -11.08
N GLY A 439 -14.03 -27.47 -10.86
CA GLY A 439 -13.74 -26.80 -9.58
C GLY A 439 -14.52 -25.48 -9.42
N LYS A 440 -15.62 -25.50 -8.65
CA LYS A 440 -16.36 -24.27 -8.29
C LYS A 440 -15.67 -23.52 -7.16
N TRP A 441 -15.42 -22.23 -7.37
CA TRP A 441 -15.02 -21.30 -6.31
C TRP A 441 -16.14 -21.18 -5.27
N GLN A 442 -15.89 -21.56 -4.02
CA GLN A 442 -16.78 -21.21 -2.90
C GLN A 442 -16.08 -20.22 -1.98
N GLN A 443 -16.74 -19.08 -1.76
CA GLN A 443 -16.38 -18.11 -0.75
C GLN A 443 -16.66 -18.71 0.63
N SER A 444 -15.67 -18.72 1.53
CA SER A 444 -16.00 -18.64 2.95
C SER A 444 -16.37 -17.17 3.26
N PRO A 445 -17.61 -16.84 3.69
CA PRO A 445 -18.03 -15.47 3.97
C PRO A 445 -17.39 -14.87 5.23
N VAL A 446 -16.64 -15.68 5.97
CA VAL A 446 -15.99 -15.37 7.23
C VAL A 446 -14.68 -16.15 7.19
N ALA A 447 -13.53 -15.50 7.36
CA ALA A 447 -12.38 -16.22 7.85
C ALA A 447 -12.66 -16.45 9.34
N PRO A 448 -13.09 -17.65 9.79
CA PRO A 448 -12.92 -17.91 11.21
C PRO A 448 -11.42 -17.81 11.47
N PRO A 449 -11.00 -17.09 12.52
CA PRO A 449 -9.58 -16.99 12.85
C PRO A 449 -8.92 -18.36 13.03
N SER A 450 -9.70 -19.43 13.22
CA SER A 450 -9.30 -20.76 13.65
C SER A 450 -9.61 -21.87 12.63
N CYS A 451 -8.88 -21.94 11.53
CA CYS A 451 -8.96 -23.08 10.61
C CYS A 451 -7.57 -23.46 10.08
N GLU A 452 -7.41 -24.73 9.68
CA GLU A 452 -6.16 -25.30 9.18
C GLU A 452 -6.12 -25.31 7.64
N ASN A 453 -5.02 -24.89 7.03
CA ASN A 453 -4.88 -24.94 5.56
C ASN A 453 -4.17 -26.22 5.09
N ASP A 454 -3.24 -26.73 5.89
CA ASP A 454 -2.38 -27.85 5.54
C ASP A 454 -2.50 -28.95 6.61
N PRO A 455 -2.97 -30.16 6.27
CA PRO A 455 -3.03 -31.27 7.24
C PRO A 455 -1.65 -31.61 7.82
N VAL A 456 -0.55 -31.28 7.14
CA VAL A 456 0.81 -31.49 7.63
C VAL A 456 1.10 -30.64 8.87
N ASP A 457 0.50 -29.46 9.00
CA ASP A 457 0.68 -28.61 10.19
C ASP A 457 0.15 -29.28 11.46
N ALA A 458 -0.85 -30.17 11.35
CA ALA A 458 -1.36 -30.97 12.47
C ALA A 458 -0.42 -32.11 12.91
N THR A 459 0.68 -32.37 12.19
CA THR A 459 1.67 -33.42 12.50
C THR A 459 2.85 -32.90 13.33
N LYS A 460 2.95 -31.58 13.52
CA LYS A 460 4.13 -30.90 14.09
C LYS A 460 4.03 -30.83 15.61
N PHE A 461 4.52 -31.86 16.30
CA PHE A 461 4.57 -31.88 17.77
C PHE A 461 5.98 -31.59 18.27
N VAL A 462 6.04 -30.87 19.38
CA VAL A 462 7.25 -30.73 20.18
C VAL A 462 7.25 -31.82 21.25
N VAL A 463 8.41 -32.42 21.48
CA VAL A 463 8.62 -33.44 22.50
C VAL A 463 9.65 -32.92 23.51
N GLY A 464 9.25 -32.83 24.77
CA GLY A 464 10.13 -32.29 25.81
C GLY A 464 9.52 -32.33 27.21
N ASP A 465 10.31 -31.93 28.19
CA ASP A 465 9.89 -31.91 29.60
C ASP A 465 9.26 -30.54 30.01
N VAL A 466 9.01 -30.36 31.31
CA VAL A 466 8.46 -29.10 31.84
C VAL A 466 9.42 -27.92 31.65
N LYS A 467 10.74 -28.14 31.67
CA LYS A 467 11.73 -27.10 31.42
C LYS A 467 11.68 -26.65 29.96
N ASP A 468 11.49 -27.60 29.04
CA ASP A 468 11.32 -27.32 27.61
C ASP A 468 10.00 -26.59 27.32
N LEU A 469 8.92 -26.97 28.02
CA LEU A 469 7.63 -26.26 27.95
C LEU A 469 7.79 -24.80 28.39
N ARG A 470 8.56 -24.54 29.46
CA ARG A 470 8.87 -23.17 29.89
C ARG A 470 9.68 -22.43 28.85
N LEU A 471 10.64 -23.09 28.20
CA LEU A 471 11.49 -22.48 27.18
C LEU A 471 10.67 -22.06 25.94
N ILE A 472 9.86 -22.98 25.38
CA ILE A 472 9.05 -22.69 24.19
C ILE A 472 7.93 -21.67 24.47
N SER A 473 7.47 -21.58 25.73
CA SER A 473 6.47 -20.59 26.17
C SER A 473 7.07 -19.22 26.56
N GLY A 474 8.32 -18.93 26.21
CA GLY A 474 8.96 -17.63 26.50
C GLY A 474 9.41 -17.43 27.95
N GLY A 475 9.43 -18.50 28.76
CA GLY A 475 9.84 -18.50 30.16
C GLY A 475 8.70 -18.51 31.18
N THR A 476 7.44 -18.55 30.73
CA THR A 476 6.24 -18.54 31.59
C THR A 476 5.31 -19.70 31.27
N THR A 477 4.76 -20.34 32.30
CA THR A 477 3.84 -21.49 32.19
C THR A 477 2.77 -21.42 33.29
N ASN A 478 1.76 -22.28 33.18
CA ASN A 478 0.75 -22.47 34.20
C ASN A 478 0.95 -23.85 34.86
N ALA A 479 0.81 -23.93 36.19
CA ALA A 479 0.90 -25.16 36.96
C ALA A 479 -0.03 -26.27 36.44
N ASP A 480 -1.22 -25.92 35.94
CA ASP A 480 -2.16 -26.90 35.35
C ASP A 480 -1.61 -27.50 34.05
N VAL A 481 -0.93 -26.68 33.22
CA VAL A 481 -0.31 -27.13 31.97
C VAL A 481 0.88 -28.03 32.25
N GLU A 482 1.73 -27.66 33.23
CA GLU A 482 2.85 -28.49 33.67
C GLU A 482 2.37 -29.84 34.24
N LYS A 483 1.28 -29.82 35.00
CA LYS A 483 0.67 -31.02 35.56
C LYS A 483 0.15 -31.95 34.46
N VAL A 484 -0.56 -31.43 33.46
CA VAL A 484 -1.07 -32.24 32.34
C VAL A 484 0.08 -32.85 31.53
N LEU A 485 1.17 -32.12 31.29
CA LEU A 485 2.34 -32.65 30.60
C LEU A 485 2.99 -33.80 31.38
N ASN A 486 3.15 -33.64 32.71
CA ASN A 486 3.69 -34.67 33.60
C ASN A 486 2.79 -35.91 33.73
N GLU A 487 1.46 -35.73 33.66
CA GLU A 487 0.48 -36.81 33.63
C GLU A 487 0.45 -37.54 32.28
N GLY A 488 1.24 -37.09 31.30
CA GLY A 488 1.34 -37.67 29.97
C GLY A 488 0.28 -37.19 28.97
N GLY A 489 -0.42 -36.09 29.27
CA GLY A 489 -1.37 -35.44 28.38
C GLY A 489 -0.71 -34.63 27.25
N PHE A 490 -1.56 -33.98 26.45
CA PHE A 490 -1.18 -33.16 25.31
C PHE A 490 -1.38 -31.68 25.61
N ILE A 491 -0.35 -30.86 25.38
CA ILE A 491 -0.42 -29.41 25.52
C ILE A 491 -0.70 -28.81 24.15
N ALA A 492 -1.93 -28.37 23.91
CA ALA A 492 -2.29 -27.74 22.64
C ALA A 492 -1.79 -26.29 22.60
N PHE A 493 -1.19 -25.88 21.49
CA PHE A 493 -0.81 -24.49 21.25
C PHE A 493 -1.92 -23.69 20.55
N ASP A 494 -2.92 -24.42 20.05
CA ASP A 494 -4.10 -23.86 19.43
C ASP A 494 -5.36 -24.56 19.97
N SER A 495 -6.40 -23.76 20.19
CA SER A 495 -7.75 -24.22 20.51
C SER A 495 -8.35 -25.17 19.47
N LEU A 496 -7.92 -25.09 18.20
CA LEU A 496 -8.43 -25.93 17.10
C LEU A 496 -8.29 -27.43 17.41
N TYR A 497 -7.16 -27.83 17.99
CA TYR A 497 -6.86 -29.22 18.28
C TYR A 497 -7.42 -29.71 19.63
N LEU A 498 -7.95 -28.80 20.45
CA LEU A 498 -8.47 -29.10 21.79
C LEU A 498 -10.00 -29.19 21.77
N LYS A 499 -10.54 -30.42 21.79
CA LYS A 499 -11.98 -30.68 21.80
C LYS A 499 -12.42 -31.22 23.16
N ALA A 500 -13.25 -30.44 23.87
CA ALA A 500 -13.79 -30.81 25.19
C ALA A 500 -12.71 -31.23 26.23
N GLY A 501 -11.54 -30.57 26.23
CA GLY A 501 -10.44 -30.89 27.15
C GLY A 501 -9.66 -32.15 26.77
N GLN A 502 -9.78 -32.61 25.53
CA GLN A 502 -9.09 -33.78 25.01
C GLN A 502 -8.49 -33.46 23.64
N VAL A 503 -7.38 -34.12 23.30
CA VAL A 503 -6.77 -34.09 21.97
C VAL A 503 -6.78 -35.51 21.44
N LYS A 504 -7.39 -35.71 20.27
CA LYS A 504 -7.38 -36.99 19.56
C LYS A 504 -6.21 -36.99 18.58
N LEU A 505 -5.35 -37.99 18.68
CA LEU A 505 -4.24 -38.22 17.77
C LEU A 505 -4.59 -39.35 16.83
N ASP A 506 -4.45 -39.12 15.53
CA ASP A 506 -4.67 -40.08 14.47
C ASP A 506 -3.34 -40.44 13.80
N TRP A 507 -3.09 -41.73 13.59
CA TRP A 507 -2.00 -42.20 12.75
C TRP A 507 -2.52 -42.37 11.34
N VAL A 508 -1.93 -41.60 10.45
CA VAL A 508 -2.35 -41.52 9.07
C VAL A 508 -1.21 -41.92 8.16
N ASN A 509 -1.54 -42.48 7.00
CA ASN A 509 -0.55 -42.75 5.98
C ASN A 509 0.02 -41.42 5.47
N ARG A 510 1.35 -41.31 5.38
CA ARG A 510 2.04 -40.11 4.87
C ARG A 510 1.53 -39.66 3.51
N GLU A 511 1.22 -40.59 2.60
CA GLU A 511 0.70 -40.26 1.27
C GLU A 511 -0.67 -39.57 1.35
N GLY A 512 -1.50 -39.95 2.33
CA GLY A 512 -2.82 -39.35 2.57
C GLY A 512 -2.77 -37.89 3.03
N LEU A 513 -1.63 -37.41 3.55
CA LEU A 513 -1.43 -36.00 3.89
C LEU A 513 -1.31 -35.12 2.64
N PHE A 514 -0.90 -35.68 1.51
CA PHE A 514 -0.65 -34.94 0.27
C PHE A 514 -1.66 -35.27 -0.84
N ASN A 515 -2.36 -36.40 -0.70
CA ASN A 515 -3.29 -36.88 -1.71
C ASN A 515 -4.65 -36.19 -1.55
N SER A 516 -4.93 -35.20 -2.41
CA SER A 516 -6.24 -34.55 -2.51
C SER A 516 -7.04 -35.15 -3.66
N ASP A 517 -8.31 -35.46 -3.40
CA ASP A 517 -9.28 -35.93 -4.40
C ASP A 517 -9.75 -34.80 -5.35
N GLY A 518 -9.21 -33.59 -5.21
CA GLY A 518 -9.57 -32.42 -6.03
C GLY A 518 -10.88 -31.72 -5.62
N GLU A 519 -11.66 -32.29 -4.69
CA GLU A 519 -12.91 -31.70 -4.17
C GLU A 519 -12.78 -31.07 -2.77
N GLY A 520 -11.60 -31.10 -2.15
CA GLY A 520 -11.36 -30.56 -0.79
C GLY A 520 -9.92 -30.77 -0.29
N PRO A 521 -9.61 -30.32 0.95
CA PRO A 521 -8.33 -30.59 1.59
C PRO A 521 -8.11 -32.10 1.74
N PRO A 522 -6.86 -32.59 1.82
CA PRO A 522 -6.59 -33.99 2.09
C PRO A 522 -7.22 -34.36 3.43
N LEU A 523 -8.09 -35.38 3.43
CA LEU A 523 -8.73 -35.92 4.62
C LEU A 523 -8.19 -37.34 4.83
N PRO A 524 -6.98 -37.49 5.39
CA PRO A 524 -6.38 -38.80 5.54
C PRO A 524 -7.21 -39.67 6.48
N GLU A 525 -7.43 -40.93 6.08
CA GLU A 525 -8.08 -41.91 6.94
C GLU A 525 -7.13 -42.34 8.06
N ALA A 526 -7.65 -42.33 9.30
CA ALA A 526 -6.89 -42.77 10.47
C ALA A 526 -6.84 -44.30 10.55
N GLU A 527 -5.64 -44.88 10.51
CA GLU A 527 -5.44 -46.32 10.75
C GLU A 527 -5.55 -46.68 12.23
N LYS A 528 -5.18 -45.72 13.10
CA LYS A 528 -5.24 -45.83 14.55
C LYS A 528 -5.53 -44.47 15.15
N SER A 529 -6.35 -44.43 16.21
CA SER A 529 -6.62 -43.21 16.97
C SER A 529 -6.38 -43.43 18.46
N VAL A 530 -5.81 -42.44 19.13
CA VAL A 530 -5.65 -42.41 20.59
C VAL A 530 -6.09 -41.05 21.11
N THR A 531 -6.83 -41.04 22.21
CA THR A 531 -7.28 -39.79 22.85
C THR A 531 -6.46 -39.53 24.10
N LEU A 532 -5.87 -38.33 24.18
CA LEU A 532 -5.13 -37.84 25.33
C LEU A 532 -5.92 -36.74 26.04
N LYS A 533 -5.69 -36.60 27.36
CA LYS A 533 -6.12 -35.43 28.11
C LYS A 533 -5.41 -34.21 27.55
N GLY A 534 -6.15 -33.18 27.18
CA GLY A 534 -5.65 -31.97 26.53
C GLY A 534 -5.79 -30.74 27.39
N ILE A 535 -4.86 -29.80 27.29
CA ILE A 535 -5.01 -28.44 27.84
C ILE A 535 -4.38 -27.42 26.90
N LEU A 536 -5.00 -26.25 26.77
CA LEU A 536 -4.48 -25.15 25.97
C LEU A 536 -3.36 -24.43 26.73
N ASN A 537 -2.25 -24.12 26.05
CA ASN A 537 -1.23 -23.23 26.58
C ASN A 537 -1.68 -21.78 26.43
N PRO A 538 -1.94 -21.02 27.52
CA PRO A 538 -2.43 -19.65 27.42
C PRO A 538 -1.37 -18.64 26.97
N PHE A 539 -0.09 -19.03 26.96
CA PHE A 539 1.03 -18.14 26.61
C PHE A 539 1.42 -18.20 25.15
N ILE A 540 0.94 -19.20 24.41
CA ILE A 540 1.10 -19.30 22.97
C ILE A 540 -0.26 -18.96 22.35
N THR A 541 -0.28 -17.91 21.54
CA THR A 541 -1.50 -17.39 20.93
C THR A 541 -1.30 -17.29 19.43
N GLY A 542 -2.10 -18.02 18.64
CA GLY A 542 -2.11 -17.91 17.19
C GLY A 542 -2.12 -19.27 16.49
N HIS A 543 -2.95 -19.38 15.46
CA HIS A 543 -3.19 -20.61 14.71
C HIS A 543 -2.02 -21.08 13.84
N ALA A 544 -1.01 -20.23 13.64
CA ALA A 544 0.14 -20.51 12.77
C ALA A 544 1.45 -20.59 13.54
N PHE A 545 1.38 -20.80 14.86
CA PHE A 545 2.57 -21.13 15.60
C PHE A 545 3.24 -22.36 14.96
N ALA A 546 4.57 -22.41 14.92
CA ALA A 546 5.31 -23.41 14.13
C ALA A 546 4.98 -24.89 14.45
N TYR A 547 4.31 -25.14 15.58
CA TYR A 547 3.97 -26.46 16.09
C TYR A 547 2.53 -26.48 16.63
N THR A 548 1.87 -27.62 16.48
CA THR A 548 0.50 -27.91 16.93
C THR A 548 0.37 -27.95 18.45
N GLY A 549 1.40 -28.46 19.13
CA GLY A 549 1.38 -28.73 20.55
C GLY A 549 2.60 -29.51 21.03
N MET A 550 2.56 -29.93 22.30
CA MET A 550 3.67 -30.57 22.98
C MET A 550 3.23 -31.80 23.79
N ILE A 551 4.07 -32.84 23.76
CA ILE A 551 3.94 -34.07 24.56
C ILE A 551 5.24 -34.39 25.31
N SER A 552 5.14 -35.21 26.36
CA SER A 552 6.32 -35.65 27.09
C SER A 552 7.08 -36.76 26.33
N PRO A 553 8.40 -36.91 26.53
CA PRO A 553 9.17 -38.04 25.98
C PRO A 553 8.61 -39.41 26.39
N ALA A 554 8.08 -39.52 27.61
CA ALA A 554 7.44 -40.75 28.10
C ALA A 554 6.15 -41.07 27.34
N THR A 555 5.33 -40.05 27.05
CA THR A 555 4.12 -40.18 26.22
C THR A 555 4.50 -40.58 24.80
N ALA A 556 5.48 -39.91 24.19
CA ALA A 556 5.96 -40.24 22.85
C ALA A 556 6.43 -41.69 22.75
N ALA A 557 7.24 -42.15 23.71
CA ALA A 557 7.70 -43.54 23.79
C ALA A 557 6.55 -44.54 23.97
N SER A 558 5.55 -44.22 24.81
CA SER A 558 4.39 -45.09 25.04
C SER A 558 3.49 -45.25 23.82
N LEU A 559 3.43 -44.23 22.97
CA LEU A 559 2.60 -44.19 21.78
C LEU A 559 3.35 -44.65 20.51
N GLY A 560 4.67 -44.83 20.60
CA GLY A 560 5.53 -45.15 19.46
C GLY A 560 5.73 -43.98 18.50
N ILE A 561 5.73 -42.75 19.01
CA ILE A 561 5.98 -41.54 18.22
C ILE A 561 7.50 -41.32 18.13
N GLU A 562 8.04 -41.41 16.93
CA GLU A 562 9.44 -41.07 16.66
C GLU A 562 9.62 -39.54 16.58
N TYR A 563 10.70 -39.04 17.17
CA TYR A 563 11.03 -37.62 17.19
C TYR A 563 12.55 -37.41 17.15
N GLU A 564 12.97 -36.23 16.72
CA GLU A 564 14.37 -35.84 16.61
C GLU A 564 14.67 -34.65 17.52
N GLU A 565 15.78 -34.71 18.27
CA GLU A 565 16.26 -33.62 19.13
C GLU A 565 17.08 -32.60 18.34
N ASN A 566 16.42 -31.84 17.46
CA ASN A 566 17.07 -30.87 16.57
C ASN A 566 16.37 -29.51 16.50
N LEU A 567 15.37 -29.24 17.36
CA LEU A 567 14.75 -27.92 17.45
C LEU A 567 15.50 -27.05 18.46
N ILE A 568 16.27 -26.08 17.99
CA ILE A 568 16.89 -25.08 18.86
C ILE A 568 15.91 -23.93 19.07
N VAL A 569 15.58 -23.62 20.34
CA VAL A 569 14.73 -22.50 20.73
C VAL A 569 15.57 -21.43 21.41
N LEU A 570 15.50 -20.20 20.92
CA LEU A 570 16.20 -19.03 21.47
C LEU A 570 15.17 -17.98 21.90
N ASN A 571 15.14 -17.62 23.19
CA ASN A 571 14.35 -16.49 23.67
C ASN A 571 15.24 -15.26 23.81
N THR A 572 14.78 -14.11 23.35
CA THR A 572 15.53 -12.85 23.36
C THR A 572 14.91 -11.80 24.30
N ASN A 573 15.72 -10.83 24.72
CA ASN A 573 15.27 -9.69 25.54
C ASN A 573 14.55 -8.60 24.72
N GLY A 574 14.51 -8.74 23.39
CA GLY A 574 13.88 -7.80 22.47
C GLY A 574 13.90 -8.32 21.03
N PRO A 575 13.37 -7.54 20.07
CA PRO A 575 13.30 -7.96 18.68
C PRO A 575 14.70 -8.25 18.14
N VAL A 576 14.80 -9.34 17.39
CA VAL A 576 16.07 -9.79 16.80
C VAL A 576 16.48 -8.81 15.70
N PRO A 577 17.67 -8.20 15.76
CA PRO A 577 18.13 -7.29 14.71
C PRO A 577 18.27 -8.05 13.38
N THR A 578 17.86 -7.44 12.27
CA THR A 578 18.00 -8.04 10.94
C THR A 578 19.45 -8.42 10.63
N SER A 579 20.41 -7.56 11.00
CA SER A 579 21.85 -7.86 10.89
C SER A 579 22.32 -9.13 11.63
N LEU A 580 21.61 -9.60 12.65
CA LEU A 580 21.92 -10.87 13.30
C LEU A 580 21.34 -12.04 12.50
N ILE A 581 20.10 -11.91 12.01
CA ILE A 581 19.47 -12.88 11.12
C ILE A 581 20.29 -13.05 9.85
N ASP A 582 20.73 -11.96 9.22
CA ASP A 582 21.55 -12.00 8.00
C ASP A 582 22.86 -12.76 8.23
N ARG A 583 23.53 -12.53 9.37
CA ARG A 583 24.75 -13.28 9.73
C ARG A 583 24.48 -14.76 9.92
N TRP A 584 23.37 -15.14 10.55
CA TRP A 584 22.99 -16.54 10.68
C TRP A 584 22.68 -17.18 9.32
N MET A 585 21.93 -16.50 8.45
CA MET A 585 21.67 -16.97 7.09
C MET A 585 22.95 -17.11 6.27
N GLU A 586 23.88 -16.16 6.35
CA GLU A 586 25.21 -16.23 5.72
C GLU A 586 26.03 -17.44 6.20
N SER A 587 25.88 -17.83 7.47
CA SER A 587 26.51 -19.03 8.04
C SER A 587 25.81 -20.34 7.69
N GLY A 588 24.76 -20.29 6.86
CA GLY A 588 24.01 -21.48 6.45
C GLY A 588 22.89 -21.87 7.42
N ILE A 589 22.48 -20.99 8.33
CA ILE A 589 21.45 -21.24 9.34
C ILE A 589 20.13 -20.59 8.90
N SER A 590 19.04 -21.34 8.90
CA SER A 590 17.70 -20.84 8.58
C SER A 590 16.91 -20.59 9.88
N PRO A 591 16.86 -19.35 10.41
CA PRO A 591 16.05 -19.03 11.57
C PRO A 591 14.58 -18.83 11.17
N THR A 592 13.69 -19.48 11.90
CA THR A 592 12.25 -19.21 11.91
C THR A 592 11.95 -18.22 13.03
N TYR A 593 11.42 -17.06 12.69
CA TYR A 593 11.08 -16.01 13.64
C TYR A 593 9.89 -15.21 13.14
N ASN A 594 9.21 -14.52 14.03
CA ASN A 594 8.10 -13.65 13.67
C ASN A 594 8.62 -12.40 12.92
N PHE A 595 8.51 -12.41 11.59
CA PHE A 595 8.88 -11.29 10.72
C PHE A 595 7.63 -10.54 10.24
N SER A 596 7.45 -9.31 10.70
CA SER A 596 6.43 -8.41 10.15
C SER A 596 7.01 -7.62 8.97
N GLY A 597 7.00 -8.22 7.77
CA GLY A 597 7.36 -7.53 6.54
C GLY A 597 6.25 -6.56 6.10
N GLY A 598 6.59 -5.28 5.90
CA GLY A 598 5.70 -4.28 5.30
C GLY A 598 5.26 -3.14 6.22
N PHE A 599 4.54 -2.16 5.65
CA PHE A 599 4.01 -1.03 6.42
C PHE A 599 2.91 -1.51 7.37
N THR A 600 2.99 -1.14 8.64
CA THR A 600 1.86 -1.33 9.56
C THR A 600 0.73 -0.37 9.19
N PRO A 601 -0.54 -0.67 9.51
CA PRO A 601 -1.65 0.23 9.23
C PRO A 601 -1.45 1.64 9.84
N GLU A 602 -0.84 1.70 11.02
CA GLU A 602 -0.46 2.95 11.70
C GLU A 602 0.57 3.76 10.91
N GLN A 603 1.60 3.09 10.38
CA GLN A 603 2.58 3.73 9.52
C GLN A 603 1.93 4.26 8.24
N VAL A 604 0.99 3.52 7.64
CA VAL A 604 0.25 4.02 6.47
C VAL A 604 -0.58 5.25 6.81
N ILE A 605 -1.27 5.28 7.95
CA ILE A 605 -2.00 6.47 8.41
C ILE A 605 -1.04 7.64 8.61
N PHE A 606 0.12 7.41 9.21
CA PHE A 606 1.15 8.44 9.39
C PHE A 606 1.60 9.04 8.04
N TYR A 607 1.96 8.21 7.06
CA TYR A 607 2.34 8.67 5.73
C TYR A 607 1.17 9.33 4.98
N GLY A 608 -0.04 8.79 5.12
CA GLY A 608 -1.26 9.39 4.61
C GLY A 608 -1.46 10.80 5.17
N ASN A 609 -1.28 11.00 6.47
CA ASN A 609 -1.38 12.31 7.11
C ASN A 609 -0.29 13.29 6.64
N LEU A 610 0.92 12.80 6.32
CA LEU A 610 1.97 13.62 5.69
C LEU A 610 1.55 14.09 4.28
N VAL A 611 0.97 13.20 3.48
CA VAL A 611 0.40 13.55 2.17
C VAL A 611 -0.72 14.58 2.35
N MET A 612 -1.62 14.36 3.32
CA MET A 612 -2.69 15.31 3.66
C MET A 612 -2.14 16.69 4.05
N LEU A 613 -1.03 16.77 4.78
CA LEU A 613 -0.38 18.04 5.10
C LEU A 613 0.05 18.79 3.83
N GLY A 614 0.64 18.09 2.86
CA GLY A 614 0.96 18.67 1.55
C GLY A 614 -0.29 19.18 0.83
N LEU A 615 -1.38 18.41 0.85
CA LEU A 615 -2.66 18.80 0.27
C LEU A 615 -3.28 20.02 0.97
N LEU A 616 -3.24 20.04 2.30
CA LEU A 616 -3.68 21.14 3.15
C LEU A 616 -2.99 22.45 2.78
N LEU A 617 -1.67 22.42 2.61
CA LEU A 617 -0.89 23.58 2.21
C LEU A 617 -1.27 24.06 0.81
N LEU A 618 -1.44 23.14 -0.14
CA LEU A 618 -1.86 23.44 -1.50
C LEU A 618 -3.27 24.06 -1.53
N ILE A 619 -4.23 23.40 -0.87
CA ILE A 619 -5.62 23.84 -0.74
C ILE A 619 -5.67 25.22 -0.08
N SER A 620 -4.99 25.39 1.05
CA SER A 620 -5.00 26.64 1.82
C SER A 620 -4.35 27.78 1.06
N GLY A 621 -3.16 27.56 0.49
CA GLY A 621 -2.45 28.58 -0.28
C GLY A 621 -3.26 29.07 -1.48
N MET A 622 -3.83 28.14 -2.25
CA MET A 622 -4.66 28.49 -3.40
C MET A 622 -5.98 29.15 -3.00
N ALA A 623 -6.74 28.56 -2.08
CA ALA A 623 -8.06 29.05 -1.70
C ALA A 623 -7.99 30.40 -0.97
N VAL A 624 -7.13 30.52 0.05
CA VAL A 624 -6.98 31.78 0.81
C VAL A 624 -6.35 32.87 -0.05
N GLY A 625 -5.29 32.54 -0.80
CA GLY A 625 -4.64 33.50 -1.70
C GLY A 625 -5.58 34.03 -2.78
N LEU A 626 -6.44 33.17 -3.33
CA LEU A 626 -7.46 33.57 -4.28
C LEU A 626 -8.49 34.47 -3.61
N THR A 627 -9.15 33.98 -2.55
CA THR A 627 -10.26 34.68 -1.89
C THR A 627 -9.88 36.05 -1.37
N GLN A 628 -8.75 36.18 -0.67
CA GLN A 628 -8.30 37.44 -0.07
C GLN A 628 -8.00 38.53 -1.10
N LEU A 629 -7.40 38.18 -2.24
CA LEU A 629 -6.97 39.19 -3.21
C LEU A 629 -8.13 39.89 -3.91
N GLU A 630 -9.15 39.15 -4.32
CA GLU A 630 -10.30 39.75 -4.98
C GLU A 630 -11.30 40.30 -3.96
N ALA A 631 -11.46 39.63 -2.81
CA ALA A 631 -12.34 40.13 -1.75
C ALA A 631 -11.89 41.48 -1.22
N ARG A 632 -10.62 41.88 -1.35
CA ARG A 632 -10.15 43.22 -0.92
C ARG A 632 -10.92 44.37 -1.55
N ASN A 633 -11.24 44.30 -2.85
CA ASN A 633 -11.99 45.36 -3.51
C ASN A 633 -13.45 45.37 -3.07
N ASP A 634 -14.09 44.20 -3.00
CA ASP A 634 -15.48 44.07 -2.58
C ASP A 634 -15.66 44.40 -1.09
N GLN A 635 -14.72 43.96 -0.24
CA GLN A 635 -14.67 44.29 1.18
C GLN A 635 -14.46 45.79 1.40
N ARG A 636 -13.71 46.50 0.55
CA ARG A 636 -13.61 47.96 0.62
C ARG A 636 -14.96 48.62 0.32
N ILE A 637 -15.69 48.15 -0.67
CA ILE A 637 -17.03 48.66 -1.00
C ILE A 637 -18.02 48.33 0.13
N LEU A 638 -18.06 47.09 0.61
CA LEU A 638 -18.91 46.65 1.71
C LEU A 638 -18.58 47.39 3.01
N ALA A 639 -17.30 47.61 3.32
CA ALA A 639 -16.87 48.40 4.47
C ALA A 639 -17.34 49.85 4.38
N ARG A 640 -17.40 50.43 3.17
CA ARG A 640 -17.97 51.77 2.92
C ARG A 640 -19.48 51.79 3.09
N LEU A 641 -20.19 50.72 2.72
CA LEU A 641 -21.63 50.55 2.94
C LEU A 641 -21.99 50.20 4.39
N GLY A 642 -21.02 50.15 5.31
CA GLY A 642 -21.26 49.88 6.74
C GLY A 642 -21.30 48.41 7.14
N ALA A 643 -20.85 47.48 6.27
CA ALA A 643 -20.82 46.06 6.60
C ALA A 643 -19.99 45.76 7.86
N SER A 644 -20.50 44.88 8.72
CA SER A 644 -19.82 44.51 9.96
C SER A 644 -18.53 43.74 9.69
N ARG A 645 -17.54 43.89 10.58
CA ARG A 645 -16.26 43.15 10.48
C ARG A 645 -16.48 41.64 10.50
N ARG A 646 -17.45 41.16 11.31
CA ARG A 646 -17.79 39.73 11.36
C ARG A 646 -18.29 39.25 10.00
N PHE A 647 -19.24 39.95 9.38
CA PHE A 647 -19.76 39.58 8.07
C PHE A 647 -18.65 39.49 6.99
N MET A 648 -17.78 40.49 6.92
CA MET A 648 -16.70 40.52 5.92
C MET A 648 -15.66 39.39 6.08
N ARG A 649 -15.53 38.81 7.28
CA ARG A 649 -14.65 37.66 7.54
C ARG A 649 -15.35 36.33 7.35
N PHE A 650 -16.55 36.19 7.92
CA PHE A 650 -17.29 34.93 7.91
C PHE A 650 -17.83 34.57 6.52
N ALA A 651 -18.28 35.54 5.73
CA ALA A 651 -18.80 35.27 4.38
C ALA A 651 -17.79 34.50 3.49
N PRO A 652 -16.55 34.99 3.27
CA PRO A 652 -15.58 34.28 2.45
C PRO A 652 -15.11 32.96 3.08
N ALA A 653 -15.00 32.90 4.42
CA ALA A 653 -14.59 31.68 5.10
C ALA A 653 -15.61 30.53 4.94
N VAL A 654 -16.90 30.83 5.03
CA VAL A 654 -17.98 29.86 4.85
C VAL A 654 -18.04 29.36 3.40
N GLN A 655 -17.84 30.25 2.42
CA GLN A 655 -17.76 29.87 1.01
C GLN A 655 -16.62 28.89 0.75
N ILE A 656 -15.42 29.21 1.26
CA ILE A 656 -14.24 28.36 1.14
C ILE A 656 -14.49 27.02 1.81
N PHE A 657 -14.96 27.01 3.06
CA PHE A 657 -15.28 25.77 3.77
C PHE A 657 -16.21 24.87 2.95
N ALA A 658 -17.35 25.40 2.50
CA ALA A 658 -18.36 24.62 1.80
C ALA A 658 -17.87 24.10 0.44
N LEU A 659 -17.11 24.92 -0.31
CA LEU A 659 -16.51 24.50 -1.57
C LEU A 659 -15.47 23.40 -1.38
N LEU A 660 -14.56 23.60 -0.41
CA LEU A 660 -13.48 22.67 -0.13
C LEU A 660 -14.00 21.34 0.40
N ALA A 661 -14.89 21.37 1.39
CA ALA A 661 -15.49 20.15 1.95
C ALA A 661 -16.22 19.33 0.89
N THR A 662 -16.92 19.99 -0.03
CA THR A 662 -17.60 19.28 -1.13
C THR A 662 -16.58 18.70 -2.13
N ALA A 663 -15.53 19.44 -2.47
CA ALA A 663 -14.50 18.98 -3.41
C ALA A 663 -13.69 17.80 -2.84
N THR A 664 -13.26 17.89 -1.57
CA THR A 664 -12.53 16.82 -0.89
C THR A 664 -13.41 15.61 -0.65
N ALA A 665 -14.69 15.78 -0.29
CA ALA A 665 -15.65 14.68 -0.18
C ALA A 665 -15.86 13.94 -1.51
N LEU A 666 -16.07 14.68 -2.61
CA LEU A 666 -16.22 14.07 -3.94
C LEU A 666 -14.97 13.28 -4.35
N GLY A 667 -13.79 13.86 -4.12
CA GLY A 667 -12.53 13.18 -4.37
C GLY A 667 -12.40 11.93 -3.51
N ALA A 668 -12.61 12.03 -2.20
CA ALA A 668 -12.50 10.92 -1.26
C ALA A 668 -13.44 9.76 -1.59
N ILE A 669 -14.72 10.07 -1.85
CA ILE A 669 -15.72 9.07 -2.28
C ILE A 669 -15.27 8.42 -3.58
N GLY A 670 -14.84 9.22 -4.56
CA GLY A 670 -14.34 8.70 -5.82
C GLY A 670 -13.13 7.77 -5.63
N GLY A 671 -12.19 8.13 -4.75
CA GLY A 671 -10.99 7.35 -4.48
C GLY A 671 -11.33 5.99 -3.86
N ILE A 672 -12.21 5.96 -2.87
CA ILE A 672 -12.70 4.70 -2.25
C ILE A 672 -13.42 3.85 -3.29
N VAL A 673 -14.32 4.43 -4.09
CA VAL A 673 -15.04 3.70 -5.14
C VAL A 673 -14.08 3.13 -6.16
N ALA A 674 -13.09 3.90 -6.62
CA ALA A 674 -12.08 3.44 -7.56
C ALA A 674 -11.20 2.32 -7.01
N THR A 675 -10.76 2.42 -5.75
CA THR A 675 -10.04 1.33 -5.08
C THR A 675 -10.94 0.09 -4.96
N LYS A 676 -12.22 0.27 -4.62
CA LYS A 676 -13.20 -0.82 -4.54
C LYS A 676 -13.49 -1.51 -5.85
N THR A 677 -13.53 -0.77 -6.94
CA THR A 677 -13.77 -1.35 -8.26
C THR A 677 -12.58 -2.15 -8.76
N ILE A 678 -11.34 -1.78 -8.39
CA ILE A 678 -10.14 -2.50 -8.85
C ILE A 678 -9.86 -3.73 -7.99
N TYR A 679 -9.91 -3.57 -6.66
CA TYR A 679 -9.46 -4.61 -5.73
C TYR A 679 -10.60 -5.37 -5.05
N GLY A 680 -11.83 -4.83 -5.05
CA GLY A 680 -12.94 -5.38 -4.27
C GLY A 680 -13.53 -6.70 -4.78
N SER A 681 -13.08 -7.22 -5.92
CA SER A 681 -13.42 -8.56 -6.38
C SER A 681 -12.38 -9.62 -6.00
N MET A 682 -11.20 -9.21 -5.52
CA MET A 682 -10.20 -10.14 -5.02
C MET A 682 -10.73 -10.64 -3.68
N ALA A 683 -11.11 -11.92 -3.61
CA ALA A 683 -11.89 -12.49 -2.49
C ALA A 683 -11.26 -12.29 -1.11
N SER A 684 -9.93 -12.14 -1.05
CA SER A 684 -9.18 -11.90 0.18
C SER A 684 -9.08 -10.42 0.56
N TYR A 685 -9.49 -9.48 -0.29
CA TYR A 685 -9.16 -8.05 -0.17
C TYR A 685 -10.36 -7.22 0.32
N ASN A 686 -10.67 -7.30 1.61
CA ASN A 686 -11.65 -6.41 2.23
C ASN A 686 -11.09 -4.99 2.33
N ILE A 687 -11.67 -4.07 1.55
CA ILE A 687 -11.24 -2.68 1.55
C ILE A 687 -11.81 -1.98 2.76
N GLU A 688 -10.94 -1.79 3.75
CA GLU A 688 -11.23 -0.97 4.91
C GLU A 688 -10.93 0.50 4.61
N ALA A 689 -11.93 1.35 4.82
CA ALA A 689 -11.78 2.78 4.63
C ALA A 689 -11.02 3.39 5.83
N PRO A 690 -9.91 4.13 5.62
CA PRO A 690 -9.18 4.80 6.70
C PRO A 690 -9.97 6.04 7.17
N TRP A 691 -10.99 5.82 8.00
CA TRP A 691 -11.96 6.85 8.39
C TRP A 691 -11.30 8.06 9.07
N GLU A 692 -10.22 7.85 9.83
CA GLU A 692 -9.46 8.92 10.48
C GLU A 692 -8.89 9.90 9.44
N TYR A 693 -8.19 9.36 8.44
CA TYR A 693 -7.65 10.11 7.32
C TYR A 693 -8.77 10.80 6.52
N LEU A 694 -9.88 10.11 6.27
CA LEU A 694 -11.02 10.65 5.53
C LEU A 694 -11.69 11.82 6.27
N LEU A 695 -11.92 11.72 7.58
CA LEU A 695 -12.48 12.81 8.38
C LEU A 695 -11.53 14.00 8.43
N ALA A 696 -10.23 13.75 8.56
CA ALA A 696 -9.22 14.80 8.55
C ALA A 696 -9.17 15.52 7.18
N LEU A 697 -9.31 14.79 6.07
CA LEU A 697 -9.35 15.34 4.71
C LEU A 697 -10.67 16.08 4.38
N ILE A 698 -11.82 15.51 4.75
CA ILE A 698 -13.14 16.04 4.38
C ILE A 698 -13.58 17.18 5.30
N ILE A 699 -13.24 17.13 6.59
CA ILE A 699 -13.69 18.10 7.59
C ILE A 699 -12.51 18.93 8.09
N GLY A 700 -11.43 18.28 8.52
CA GLY A 700 -10.26 18.95 9.09
C GLY A 700 -9.63 19.96 8.13
N ALA A 701 -9.37 19.55 6.90
CA ALA A 701 -8.71 20.41 5.91
C ALA A 701 -9.52 21.65 5.49
N PRO A 702 -10.81 21.53 5.18
CA PRO A 702 -11.66 22.70 4.97
C PRO A 702 -11.76 23.61 6.20
N LEU A 703 -11.84 23.06 7.42
CA LEU A 703 -11.90 23.86 8.66
C LEU A 703 -10.63 24.67 8.88
N ILE A 704 -9.46 24.04 8.76
CA ILE A 704 -8.16 24.72 8.89
C ILE A 704 -8.06 25.83 7.84
N THR A 705 -8.41 25.52 6.59
CA THR A 705 -8.35 26.49 5.49
C THR A 705 -9.29 27.68 5.72
N ALA A 706 -10.52 27.41 6.16
CA ALA A 706 -11.49 28.44 6.49
C ALA A 706 -11.03 29.30 7.68
N GLY A 707 -10.42 28.68 8.70
CA GLY A 707 -9.79 29.36 9.83
C GLY A 707 -8.66 30.28 9.40
N LEU A 708 -7.77 29.81 8.52
CA LEU A 708 -6.71 30.64 7.93
C LEU A 708 -7.29 31.80 7.12
N ALA A 709 -8.37 31.57 6.37
CA ALA A 709 -9.09 32.64 5.66
C ALA A 709 -9.70 33.68 6.62
N LEU A 710 -10.26 33.26 7.75
CA LEU A 710 -10.76 34.17 8.80
C LEU A 710 -9.63 35.02 9.39
N LEU A 711 -8.47 34.42 9.64
CA LEU A 711 -7.30 35.09 10.22
C LEU A 711 -6.63 36.06 9.25
N ALA A 712 -6.53 35.68 7.96
CA ALA A 712 -5.92 36.48 6.91
C ALA A 712 -6.76 37.73 6.54
N ALA A 713 -8.04 37.77 6.92
CA ALA A 713 -8.92 38.88 6.59
C ALA A 713 -8.49 40.19 7.28
N PRO A 714 -8.43 41.33 6.57
CA PRO A 714 -7.84 42.56 7.08
C PRO A 714 -8.45 43.01 8.42
N ARG A 715 -7.59 43.40 9.37
CA ARG A 715 -8.01 43.92 10.69
C ARG A 715 -8.63 45.31 10.61
N HIS A 716 -8.15 46.13 9.69
CA HIS A 716 -8.63 47.48 9.41
C HIS A 716 -8.87 47.63 7.90
N PRO A 717 -10.08 47.36 7.38
CA PRO A 717 -10.40 47.73 6.01
C PRO A 717 -10.30 49.26 5.88
N GLU A 718 -9.46 49.74 4.95
CA GLU A 718 -9.27 51.17 4.71
C GLU A 718 -10.63 51.84 4.42
N ARG A 719 -11.11 52.62 5.38
CA ARG A 719 -12.34 53.43 5.25
C ARG A 719 -12.08 54.78 4.55
N LYS A 720 -10.82 55.15 4.32
CA LYS A 720 -10.46 56.43 3.71
C LYS A 720 -10.55 56.34 2.19
N ALA A 721 -11.22 57.32 1.58
CA ALA A 721 -11.32 57.45 0.14
C ALA A 721 -9.94 57.76 -0.46
N LYS A 722 -9.48 56.98 -1.44
CA LYS A 722 -8.81 57.59 -2.58
C LYS A 722 -9.94 57.99 -3.51
N VAL A 723 -10.39 59.23 -3.37
CA VAL A 723 -11.10 59.91 -4.45
C VAL A 723 -10.12 59.90 -5.61
N ALA A 724 -10.41 59.15 -6.67
CA ALA A 724 -9.71 59.30 -7.93
C ALA A 724 -10.23 60.59 -8.58
N ILE A 725 -9.74 61.72 -8.08
CA ILE A 725 -9.67 62.98 -8.81
C ILE A 725 -8.19 63.35 -8.72
N GLU A 726 -7.44 62.93 -9.74
CA GLU A 726 -6.32 63.64 -10.38
C GLU A 726 -5.83 62.80 -11.56
#